data_AF-A0A536SA23-F1
#
_entry.id   AF-A0A536SA23-F1
#
_cell.length_a   1.000
_cell.length_b   1.000
_cell.length_c   1.000
_cell.angle_alpha   90.00
_cell.angle_beta   90.00
_cell.angle_gamma   90.00
#
_symmetry.space_group_name_H-M   'P 1'
#
loop_
_entity.id
_entity.type
_entity.pdbx_description
1 polymer ?
#
loop_
_entity_poly.entity_id
_entity_poly.type
_entity_poly.pdbx_seq_one_letter_code
_entity_poly.pdbx_strand_id
1 'polypeptide(L)'
;MSERSLFTAGGLIKALVRVVVLVCILGVVSVGIGFMASNSSSPALAFAFHSSLVDQGPSPTLGPGATTTYTIRFRNIGIAPWQRGGKAQVNLGIVGDSTRFADEGVAVGWMNAARPATTAEQIVLPGMIGTFTFAIRAPATPGTYHIPLRPVVDGLTWLEDDKASLVVTSDLGFHSQLVDQALNPTLQPGQLSDPLTLRFRNTGARTWSKGVLGQQVNLGIVSDDRSLSGLASGWPTLDRVAVQTEPTVGPSGVASFTFRVRAPLTPGIYPLRLRPVVDGLTWLEDEGVVTLITVMPASGVMPPVADEAFKNVQPPSFTVVASAAPASVSPGAQVSITATYLTPIAGAAVIGVGVFAPGHASLVYQQWLHNETFGAGESRSYQFTWTVPASAASGTYVVNANAYSTGWRILYGSNNSAASFNVVSGPAQPVPTATVAPTFVPPSVTSTPAPTALPTATSAPTALPSPAASFTATASSAAGSVAAGGSASLTVLVTSANATSALVDVEIVAPGGSTLAYQVWFDNQAFTAGQQRSYAVPWQIPTSALAGTYAVNIGMYAPGWASLYGWTSSAATFIVVPAPAATPAPTSAPTPVPTAPPTPAPTASVVPIRTVTPAPTVAPTATPAPTAPPTPAPTATAAPTPAPTPTPGLTLGASTTSSTIAAGGTLGISASITSAIARTVLVDVEVIAPDDVTLVHQEWFDNQTFTAGQTRAYPVSWLVPTTAVGGTYFVNVGVFAAGWTALYSWNEHAATFAVSAPIATPSPVPTPTPGPTATPGPTATPSPAATPAPTVTPAPSAGSGAASPLHVQGAKLINGLGQTVVLHGVNRMGTEYACVQGWGFSDGPNDAASIQAMKTWKINAVRIPLNEDCWLAINGVSSAYSGANYQNMVKSYVSLLNQAGLYAILDLHWTAPGSQQATQQVPMPDQDHSPTFWSQVANTFKGNNAVLLELFNEPWPDNQQNSTAAWTCWRDGGSCSGVGYQAAGMQTMLNSVRATGATNVVVLTGTQWGNNVSQWLAYKPNDPLNNLAAGWHLYNFNICSSSSCYDSQAGTLAAQVPILVTETGADSCDNAFNDMVMTWLDGKGDSYFPWSWNAGSGCGGMALISDYNSATPTTYGQVYRTHFLAH
;
A
#
# COMPACT_ATOMS: atom_id res chain seq x y z
N MET A 1 -81.32 39.66 54.24
CA MET A 1 -81.08 40.73 53.26
C MET A 1 -80.27 40.06 52.15
N SER A 2 -80.96 39.44 51.18
CA SER A 2 -81.29 39.99 49.85
C SER A 2 -80.13 39.77 48.86
N GLU A 3 -80.26 39.16 47.68
CA GLU A 3 -81.36 38.53 46.89
C GLU A 3 -80.74 37.40 46.03
N ARG A 4 -81.30 36.17 45.93
CA ARG A 4 -82.28 35.65 44.94
C ARG A 4 -81.88 35.67 43.43
N SER A 5 -81.79 34.45 42.86
CA SER A 5 -82.10 34.05 41.46
C SER A 5 -81.17 34.56 40.32
N LEU A 6 -80.95 33.87 39.19
CA LEU A 6 -81.55 32.66 38.60
C LEU A 6 -80.49 31.65 38.07
N PHE A 7 -80.82 30.35 38.10
CA PHE A 7 -80.28 29.36 37.16
C PHE A 7 -80.86 29.58 35.76
N THR A 8 -80.06 29.36 34.70
CA THR A 8 -80.59 29.18 33.32
C THR A 8 -80.16 27.83 32.75
N ALA A 9 -81.14 27.08 32.21
CA ALA A 9 -80.98 25.68 31.80
C ALA A 9 -80.11 25.46 30.52
N GLY A 10 -79.52 26.51 29.95
CA GLY A 10 -78.76 26.44 28.71
C GLY A 10 -77.36 25.83 28.82
N GLY A 11 -76.76 25.80 30.02
CA GLY A 11 -75.39 25.33 30.25
C GLY A 11 -75.26 23.80 30.20
N LEU A 12 -76.02 23.09 31.05
CA LEU A 12 -75.94 21.62 31.15
C LEU A 12 -76.34 20.93 29.84
N ILE A 13 -77.36 21.44 29.13
CA ILE A 13 -77.81 20.83 27.86
C ILE A 13 -76.71 20.93 26.79
N LYS A 14 -75.98 22.06 26.71
CA LYS A 14 -74.85 22.22 25.78
C LYS A 14 -73.64 21.36 26.14
N ALA A 15 -73.41 21.08 27.43
CA ALA A 15 -72.36 20.16 27.87
C ALA A 15 -72.74 18.70 27.55
N LEU A 16 -73.96 18.27 27.87
CA LEU A 16 -74.43 16.91 27.64
C LEU A 16 -74.48 16.56 26.14
N VAL A 17 -74.98 17.48 25.30
CA VAL A 17 -75.00 17.30 23.84
C VAL A 17 -73.57 17.20 23.27
N ARG A 18 -72.61 18.00 23.76
CA ARG A 18 -71.21 17.89 23.30
C ARG A 18 -70.55 16.56 23.68
N VAL A 19 -70.81 16.04 24.88
CA VAL A 19 -70.28 14.73 25.31
C VAL A 19 -70.92 13.58 24.52
N VAL A 20 -72.24 13.60 24.33
CA VAL A 20 -72.94 12.57 23.55
C VAL A 20 -72.52 12.60 22.07
N VAL A 21 -72.41 13.78 21.45
CA VAL A 21 -71.92 13.91 20.07
C VAL A 21 -70.47 13.44 19.94
N LEU A 22 -69.58 13.74 20.90
CA LEU A 22 -68.19 13.27 20.87
C LEU A 22 -68.10 11.74 21.01
N VAL A 23 -68.89 11.13 21.90
CA VAL A 23 -68.95 9.67 22.09
C VAL A 23 -69.58 8.97 20.88
N CYS A 24 -70.61 9.54 20.25
CA CYS A 24 -71.17 9.01 19.01
C CYS A 24 -70.20 9.14 17.83
N ILE A 25 -69.45 10.24 17.71
CA ILE A 25 -68.43 10.40 16.66
C ILE A 25 -67.28 9.40 16.88
N LEU A 26 -66.77 9.25 18.10
CA LEU A 26 -65.74 8.24 18.42
C LEU A 26 -66.23 6.80 18.17
N GLY A 27 -67.49 6.50 18.51
CA GLY A 27 -68.10 5.20 18.25
C GLY A 27 -68.25 4.88 16.75
N VAL A 28 -68.77 5.84 15.97
CA VAL A 28 -68.96 5.68 14.51
C VAL A 28 -67.62 5.62 13.77
N VAL A 29 -66.61 6.39 14.18
CA VAL A 29 -65.25 6.31 13.60
C VAL A 29 -64.58 4.97 13.95
N SER A 30 -64.75 4.46 15.17
CA SER A 30 -64.19 3.15 15.57
C SER A 30 -64.82 1.98 14.81
N VAL A 31 -66.15 2.00 14.60
CA VAL A 31 -66.85 0.94 13.85
C VAL A 31 -66.62 1.06 12.33
N GLY A 32 -66.54 2.29 11.80
CA GLY A 32 -66.27 2.54 10.38
C GLY A 32 -64.86 2.11 9.93
N ILE A 33 -63.83 2.36 10.75
CA ILE A 33 -62.46 1.93 10.46
C ILE A 33 -62.33 0.40 10.57
N GLY A 34 -63.01 -0.23 11.54
CA GLY A 34 -63.02 -1.68 11.69
C GLY A 34 -63.60 -2.44 10.50
N PHE A 35 -64.60 -1.88 9.81
CA PHE A 35 -65.30 -2.54 8.70
C PHE A 35 -64.59 -2.41 7.33
N MET A 36 -63.72 -1.40 7.15
CA MET A 36 -62.94 -1.22 5.92
C MET A 36 -61.67 -2.09 5.90
N ALA A 37 -61.14 -2.45 7.08
CA ALA A 37 -59.94 -3.27 7.20
C ALA A 37 -60.16 -4.77 6.97
N SER A 38 -61.39 -5.28 7.08
CA SER A 38 -61.67 -6.72 7.02
C SER A 38 -61.77 -7.32 5.61
N ASN A 39 -61.97 -6.50 4.57
CA ASN A 39 -62.18 -6.95 3.18
C ASN A 39 -61.14 -6.41 2.17
N SER A 40 -60.04 -5.82 2.64
CA SER A 40 -58.99 -5.26 1.77
C SER A 40 -57.92 -6.29 1.42
N SER A 41 -57.57 -6.40 0.14
CA SER A 41 -56.46 -7.25 -0.33
C SER A 41 -55.10 -6.71 0.13
N SER A 42 -54.12 -7.58 0.35
CA SER A 42 -52.80 -7.24 0.91
C SER A 42 -52.11 -6.00 0.32
N PRO A 43 -52.16 -5.71 -1.01
CA PRO A 43 -51.53 -4.51 -1.56
C PRO A 43 -52.10 -3.20 -1.00
N ALA A 44 -53.40 -3.13 -0.69
CA ALA A 44 -54.05 -1.90 -0.22
C ALA A 44 -53.62 -1.51 1.20
N LEU A 45 -53.22 -2.49 2.02
CA LEU A 45 -52.72 -2.24 3.38
C LEU A 45 -51.27 -1.73 3.38
N ALA A 46 -50.45 -2.09 2.38
CA ALA A 46 -49.07 -1.61 2.28
C ALA A 46 -49.01 -0.07 2.12
N PHE A 47 -49.88 0.50 1.29
CA PHE A 47 -50.02 1.97 1.08
C PHE A 47 -50.56 2.74 2.31
N ALA A 48 -50.87 2.07 3.42
CA ALA A 48 -51.30 2.74 4.65
C ALA A 48 -50.14 3.04 5.62
N PHE A 49 -48.99 2.40 5.43
CA PHE A 49 -47.80 2.52 6.29
C PHE A 49 -46.72 3.34 5.62
N HIS A 50 -46.36 4.46 6.23
CA HIS A 50 -45.25 5.31 5.79
C HIS A 50 -44.49 5.83 7.02
N SER A 51 -43.17 5.97 6.89
CA SER A 51 -42.25 6.46 7.90
C SER A 51 -41.41 7.62 7.36
N SER A 52 -40.94 8.48 8.25
CA SER A 52 -39.86 9.42 7.94
C SER A 52 -38.89 9.49 9.12
N LEU A 53 -37.60 9.35 8.85
CA LEU A 53 -36.54 9.47 9.85
C LEU A 53 -36.62 10.81 10.58
N VAL A 54 -36.62 10.77 11.91
CA VAL A 54 -36.61 11.98 12.76
C VAL A 54 -35.18 12.28 13.18
N ASP A 55 -34.53 11.29 13.79
CA ASP A 55 -33.14 11.35 14.23
C ASP A 55 -32.61 9.94 14.54
N GLN A 56 -31.28 9.86 14.67
CA GLN A 56 -30.55 8.66 15.05
C GLN A 56 -29.43 9.03 16.02
N GLY A 57 -28.99 8.10 16.86
CA GLY A 57 -27.91 8.33 17.83
C GLY A 57 -26.55 8.63 17.17
N PRO A 58 -25.58 9.16 17.92
CA PRO A 58 -24.23 9.38 17.43
C PRO A 58 -23.54 8.04 17.10
N SER A 59 -22.71 8.05 16.06
CA SER A 59 -21.88 6.91 15.64
C SER A 59 -20.88 6.53 16.74
N PRO A 60 -20.94 5.33 17.35
CA PRO A 60 -20.06 4.98 18.45
C PRO A 60 -18.68 4.49 17.97
N THR A 61 -17.61 5.07 18.52
CA THR A 61 -16.26 4.48 18.52
C THR A 61 -16.08 3.62 19.77
N LEU A 62 -15.60 2.39 19.60
CA LEU A 62 -15.59 1.35 20.61
C LEU A 62 -14.35 0.46 20.46
N GLY A 63 -13.83 -0.05 21.58
CA GLY A 63 -12.83 -1.13 21.54
C GLY A 63 -13.42 -2.41 20.90
N PRO A 64 -12.63 -3.20 20.14
CA PRO A 64 -13.08 -4.47 19.60
C PRO A 64 -13.77 -5.36 20.65
N GLY A 65 -14.97 -5.84 20.31
CA GLY A 65 -15.81 -6.65 21.22
C GLY A 65 -16.55 -5.87 22.31
N ALA A 66 -16.34 -4.56 22.47
CA ALA A 66 -17.11 -3.73 23.41
C ALA A 66 -18.55 -3.52 22.90
N THR A 67 -19.49 -3.35 23.84
CA THR A 67 -20.92 -3.21 23.52
C THR A 67 -21.48 -1.86 23.92
N THR A 68 -22.39 -1.32 23.11
CA THR A 68 -23.17 -0.12 23.45
C THR A 68 -24.64 -0.25 23.03
N THR A 69 -25.47 0.67 23.47
CA THR A 69 -26.88 0.77 23.07
C THR A 69 -27.05 1.89 22.07
N TYR A 70 -27.74 1.61 20.97
CA TYR A 70 -28.09 2.58 19.93
C TYR A 70 -29.60 2.84 19.92
N THR A 71 -30.00 4.05 19.51
CA THR A 71 -31.41 4.43 19.38
C THR A 71 -31.63 5.22 18.09
N ILE A 72 -32.73 4.93 17.40
CA ILE A 72 -33.17 5.60 16.18
C ILE A 72 -34.68 5.80 16.21
N ARG A 73 -35.16 6.92 15.66
CA ARG A 73 -36.56 7.36 15.74
C ARG A 73 -37.14 7.70 14.39
N PHE A 74 -38.31 7.16 14.09
CA PHE A 74 -39.06 7.42 12.85
C PHE A 74 -40.45 7.95 13.18
N ARG A 75 -40.92 8.94 12.43
CA ARG A 75 -42.29 9.46 12.50
C ARG A 75 -43.18 8.60 11.62
N ASN A 76 -44.31 8.15 12.14
CA ASN A 76 -45.38 7.59 11.32
C ASN A 76 -46.01 8.72 10.50
N ILE A 77 -45.79 8.73 9.19
CA ILE A 77 -46.41 9.66 8.24
C ILE A 77 -47.51 8.98 7.40
N GLY A 78 -47.79 7.71 7.67
CA GLY A 78 -48.89 6.96 7.06
C GLY A 78 -50.23 7.25 7.73
N ILE A 79 -51.28 6.57 7.23
CA ILE A 79 -52.65 6.68 7.74
C ILE A 79 -53.01 5.55 8.71
N ALA A 80 -52.25 4.45 8.73
CA ALA A 80 -52.42 3.36 9.69
C ALA A 80 -51.57 3.58 10.96
N PRO A 81 -52.08 3.26 12.15
CA PRO A 81 -51.27 3.25 13.36
C PRO A 81 -50.32 2.04 13.35
N TRP A 82 -49.09 2.23 13.81
CA TRP A 82 -48.19 1.09 14.08
C TRP A 82 -48.59 0.48 15.42
N GLN A 83 -48.77 -0.83 15.50
CA GLN A 83 -49.24 -1.50 16.72
C GLN A 83 -48.36 -2.72 17.04
N ARG A 84 -47.59 -2.62 18.13
CA ARG A 84 -46.73 -3.69 18.62
C ARG A 84 -47.57 -4.91 19.02
N GLY A 85 -47.11 -6.12 18.69
CA GLY A 85 -47.80 -7.38 18.93
C GLY A 85 -48.97 -7.69 17.98
N GLY A 86 -49.23 -6.85 16.97
CA GLY A 86 -50.32 -7.01 16.01
C GLY A 86 -49.85 -7.08 14.55
N LYS A 87 -50.81 -7.24 13.62
CA LYS A 87 -50.56 -7.23 12.16
C LYS A 87 -50.03 -5.89 11.60
N ALA A 88 -50.00 -4.85 12.43
CA ALA A 88 -49.50 -3.52 12.11
C ALA A 88 -48.19 -3.20 12.88
N GLN A 89 -47.48 -4.22 13.38
CA GLN A 89 -46.20 -4.03 14.04
C GLN A 89 -45.14 -3.60 13.03
N VAL A 90 -44.49 -2.46 13.31
CA VAL A 90 -43.31 -2.03 12.57
C VAL A 90 -42.07 -2.47 13.34
N ASN A 91 -41.14 -3.10 12.63
CA ASN A 91 -39.82 -3.47 13.11
C ASN A 91 -38.77 -2.62 12.41
N LEU A 92 -37.61 -2.47 13.04
CA LEU A 92 -36.41 -2.03 12.36
C LEU A 92 -35.76 -3.25 11.72
N GLY A 93 -35.45 -3.18 10.43
CA GLY A 93 -34.77 -4.23 9.69
C GLY A 93 -33.44 -3.76 9.12
N ILE A 94 -32.52 -4.71 8.92
CA ILE A 94 -31.34 -4.51 8.09
C ILE A 94 -31.76 -4.52 6.62
N VAL A 95 -31.37 -3.52 5.84
CA VAL A 95 -31.77 -3.42 4.43
C VAL A 95 -31.42 -4.69 3.66
N GLY A 96 -32.41 -5.24 2.94
CA GLY A 96 -32.26 -6.48 2.18
C GLY A 96 -32.32 -7.77 3.02
N ASP A 97 -32.80 -7.69 4.27
CA ASP A 97 -32.88 -8.83 5.21
C ASP A 97 -31.52 -9.50 5.51
N SER A 98 -30.43 -8.74 5.37
CA SER A 98 -29.07 -9.24 5.59
C SER A 98 -28.82 -9.67 7.04
N THR A 99 -28.37 -10.91 7.22
CA THR A 99 -27.95 -11.47 8.51
C THR A 99 -26.49 -11.17 8.86
N ARG A 100 -25.70 -10.71 7.88
CA ARG A 100 -24.24 -10.55 7.95
C ARG A 100 -23.74 -9.97 9.27
N PHE A 101 -24.33 -8.88 9.75
CA PHE A 101 -23.88 -8.22 10.97
C PHE A 101 -24.12 -9.06 12.23
N ALA A 102 -25.19 -9.87 12.27
CA ALA A 102 -25.39 -10.83 13.34
C ALA A 102 -24.41 -12.00 13.26
N ASP A 103 -24.10 -12.47 12.05
CA ASP A 103 -23.11 -13.53 11.80
C ASP A 103 -21.68 -13.06 12.16
N GLU A 104 -21.37 -11.77 11.95
CA GLU A 104 -20.15 -11.07 12.41
C GLU A 104 -20.16 -10.74 13.92
N GLY A 105 -21.21 -11.12 14.66
CA GLY A 105 -21.30 -10.97 16.12
C GLY A 105 -21.66 -9.56 16.62
N VAL A 106 -22.10 -8.65 15.74
CA VAL A 106 -22.56 -7.29 16.11
C VAL A 106 -23.89 -7.33 16.86
N ALA A 107 -24.75 -8.31 16.57
CA ALA A 107 -26.09 -8.39 17.13
C ALA A 107 -26.08 -8.76 18.63
N VAL A 108 -26.47 -7.81 19.49
CA VAL A 108 -26.61 -8.05 20.93
C VAL A 108 -28.09 -7.99 21.31
N GLY A 109 -28.71 -9.16 21.51
CA GLY A 109 -30.11 -9.26 21.93
C GLY A 109 -31.13 -8.80 20.88
N TRP A 110 -30.76 -8.82 19.59
CA TRP A 110 -31.66 -8.50 18.48
C TRP A 110 -32.81 -9.51 18.41
N MET A 111 -33.95 -9.13 17.84
CA MET A 111 -35.14 -9.99 17.73
C MET A 111 -34.88 -11.20 16.83
N ASN A 112 -34.10 -10.99 15.77
CA ASN A 112 -33.46 -12.02 14.95
C ASN A 112 -32.27 -11.39 14.20
N ALA A 113 -31.55 -12.19 13.42
CA ALA A 113 -30.33 -11.78 12.71
C ALA A 113 -30.48 -10.56 11.79
N ALA A 114 -31.68 -10.27 11.28
CA ALA A 114 -31.97 -9.13 10.42
C ALA A 114 -32.97 -8.11 11.04
N ARG A 115 -33.30 -8.23 12.33
CA ARG A 115 -34.26 -7.37 13.05
C ARG A 115 -33.70 -6.88 14.38
N PRO A 116 -33.00 -5.72 14.41
CA PRO A 116 -32.43 -5.18 15.64
C PRO A 116 -33.45 -4.90 16.75
N ALA A 117 -34.61 -4.31 16.42
CA ALA A 117 -35.65 -3.94 17.39
C ALA A 117 -37.03 -3.76 16.76
N THR A 118 -38.04 -3.60 17.63
CA THR A 118 -39.43 -3.23 17.29
C THR A 118 -39.83 -1.98 18.08
N THR A 119 -40.76 -1.16 17.55
CA THR A 119 -41.17 0.14 18.13
C THR A 119 -41.43 0.05 19.64
N ALA A 120 -40.76 0.86 20.46
CA ALA A 120 -40.84 0.83 21.91
C ALA A 120 -42.27 1.06 22.43
N GLU A 121 -43.01 1.92 21.73
CA GLU A 121 -44.38 2.30 21.95
C GLU A 121 -45.34 1.15 21.60
N GLN A 122 -46.41 0.97 22.38
CA GLN A 122 -47.44 -0.03 22.08
C GLN A 122 -48.26 0.34 20.83
N ILE A 123 -48.52 1.64 20.63
CA ILE A 123 -49.21 2.19 19.47
C ILE A 123 -48.53 3.51 19.05
N VAL A 124 -48.17 3.63 17.76
CA VAL A 124 -47.68 4.88 17.14
C VAL A 124 -48.73 5.34 16.13
N LEU A 125 -49.58 6.29 16.54
CA LEU A 125 -50.60 6.89 15.67
C LEU A 125 -49.96 7.71 14.52
N PRO A 126 -50.68 7.96 13.41
CA PRO A 126 -50.28 8.95 12.41
C PRO A 126 -49.82 10.27 13.03
N GLY A 127 -48.66 10.76 12.59
CA GLY A 127 -47.97 11.95 13.10
C GLY A 127 -47.07 11.73 14.32
N MET A 128 -47.22 10.62 15.05
CA MET A 128 -46.40 10.28 16.23
C MET A 128 -45.06 9.66 15.85
N ILE A 129 -44.15 9.57 16.82
CA ILE A 129 -42.81 9.00 16.66
C ILE A 129 -42.79 7.60 17.26
N GLY A 130 -42.21 6.65 16.52
CA GLY A 130 -41.82 5.32 17.01
C GLY A 130 -40.31 5.27 17.28
N THR A 131 -39.94 4.71 18.42
CA THR A 131 -38.56 4.62 18.90
C THR A 131 -38.04 3.19 18.79
N PHE A 132 -36.85 3.00 18.24
CA PHE A 132 -36.19 1.71 18.16
C PHE A 132 -34.87 1.78 18.92
N THR A 133 -34.73 0.96 19.96
CA THR A 133 -33.51 0.87 20.79
C THR A 133 -33.01 -0.56 20.80
N PHE A 134 -31.73 -0.75 20.49
CA PHE A 134 -31.08 -2.06 20.39
C PHE A 134 -29.62 -1.97 20.85
N ALA A 135 -29.06 -3.08 21.32
CA ALA A 135 -27.64 -3.15 21.65
C ALA A 135 -26.83 -3.66 20.45
N ILE A 136 -25.57 -3.24 20.38
CA ILE A 136 -24.59 -3.66 19.38
C ILE A 136 -23.27 -4.00 20.05
N ARG A 137 -22.47 -4.81 19.37
CA ARG A 137 -21.06 -5.08 19.68
C ARG A 137 -20.17 -4.56 18.55
N ALA A 138 -19.07 -3.90 18.88
CA ALA A 138 -18.04 -3.58 17.91
C ALA A 138 -17.37 -4.86 17.40
N PRO A 139 -17.23 -5.07 16.08
CA PRO A 139 -16.53 -6.22 15.52
C PRO A 139 -15.13 -6.41 16.09
N ALA A 140 -14.66 -7.66 16.13
CA ALA A 140 -13.33 -8.01 16.65
C ALA A 140 -12.19 -7.44 15.78
N THR A 141 -12.45 -7.25 14.48
CA THR A 141 -11.54 -6.57 13.56
C THR A 141 -11.73 -5.05 13.70
N PRO A 142 -10.65 -4.27 13.87
CA PRO A 142 -10.72 -2.80 13.83
C PRO A 142 -11.17 -2.29 12.45
N GLY A 143 -11.89 -1.17 12.42
CA GLY A 143 -12.41 -0.57 11.20
C GLY A 143 -13.78 0.09 11.38
N THR A 144 -14.28 0.72 10.32
CA THR A 144 -15.57 1.44 10.31
C THR A 144 -16.65 0.61 9.61
N TYR A 145 -17.74 0.32 10.31
CA TYR A 145 -18.82 -0.55 9.87
C TYR A 145 -20.10 0.24 9.67
N HIS A 146 -20.71 0.13 8.49
CA HIS A 146 -21.97 0.80 8.15
C HIS A 146 -23.11 -0.22 8.14
N ILE A 147 -24.06 -0.05 9.04
CA ILE A 147 -25.22 -0.93 9.23
C ILE A 147 -26.46 -0.19 8.66
N PRO A 148 -26.95 -0.55 7.46
CA PRO A 148 -28.09 0.12 6.84
C PRO A 148 -29.41 -0.33 7.49
N LEU A 149 -30.18 0.63 8.00
CA LEU A 149 -31.38 0.42 8.81
C LEU A 149 -32.60 0.97 8.09
N ARG A 150 -33.71 0.22 8.10
CA ARG A 150 -34.98 0.66 7.48
C ARG A 150 -36.19 0.08 8.21
N PRO A 151 -37.29 0.83 8.40
CA PRO A 151 -38.50 0.27 8.99
C PRO A 151 -39.19 -0.72 8.05
N VAL A 152 -39.81 -1.76 8.61
CA VAL A 152 -40.51 -2.83 7.89
C VAL A 152 -41.74 -3.31 8.65
N VAL A 153 -42.85 -3.55 7.94
CA VAL A 153 -43.96 -4.39 8.41
C VAL A 153 -43.72 -5.79 7.86
N ASP A 154 -43.31 -6.71 8.73
CA ASP A 154 -42.93 -8.07 8.32
C ASP A 154 -44.07 -8.81 7.62
N GLY A 155 -43.76 -9.40 6.46
CA GLY A 155 -44.74 -10.06 5.60
C GLY A 155 -45.66 -9.12 4.81
N LEU A 156 -45.47 -7.80 4.87
CA LEU A 156 -46.25 -6.82 4.12
C LEU A 156 -45.39 -5.90 3.24
N THR A 157 -44.57 -5.03 3.82
CA THR A 157 -43.74 -4.07 3.06
C THR A 157 -42.61 -3.46 3.90
N TRP A 158 -41.52 -3.10 3.23
CA TRP A 158 -40.59 -2.08 3.73
C TRP A 158 -41.23 -0.69 3.60
N LEU A 159 -40.98 0.20 4.55
CA LEU A 159 -41.40 1.61 4.47
C LEU A 159 -40.31 2.42 3.72
N GLU A 160 -40.31 3.74 3.80
CA GLU A 160 -39.38 4.65 3.13
C GLU A 160 -37.90 4.29 3.35
N ASP A 161 -37.05 4.58 2.34
CA ASP A 161 -35.61 4.42 2.41
C ASP A 161 -34.92 5.78 2.63
N ASP A 162 -35.04 6.30 3.86
CA ASP A 162 -34.41 7.56 4.30
C ASP A 162 -32.88 7.47 4.43
N LYS A 163 -32.24 6.39 3.94
CA LYS A 163 -30.79 6.15 4.04
C LYS A 163 -30.24 6.14 5.47
N ALA A 164 -31.08 5.81 6.44
CA ALA A 164 -30.66 5.62 7.83
C ALA A 164 -29.57 4.55 7.94
N SER A 165 -28.47 4.90 8.60
CA SER A 165 -27.28 4.05 8.68
C SER A 165 -26.57 4.30 10.00
N LEU A 166 -26.37 3.23 10.76
CA LEU A 166 -25.57 3.23 11.98
C LEU A 166 -24.12 2.98 11.59
N VAL A 167 -23.25 3.94 11.86
CA VAL A 167 -21.80 3.81 11.67
C VAL A 167 -21.15 3.43 13.00
N VAL A 168 -20.41 2.32 13.05
CA VAL A 168 -19.71 1.82 14.24
C VAL A 168 -18.23 1.77 13.94
N THR A 169 -17.40 2.44 14.73
CA THR A 169 -15.94 2.37 14.58
C THR A 169 -15.38 1.43 15.64
N SER A 170 -14.79 0.32 15.21
CA SER A 170 -14.01 -0.59 16.07
C SER A 170 -12.55 -0.11 16.08
N ASP A 171 -12.03 0.24 17.24
CA ASP A 171 -10.77 0.97 17.39
C ASP A 171 -9.93 0.41 18.55
N LEU A 172 -8.66 0.10 18.30
CA LEU A 172 -7.73 -0.40 19.33
C LEU A 172 -7.38 0.68 20.38
N GLY A 173 -7.51 1.96 20.02
CA GLY A 173 -7.26 3.13 20.87
C GLY A 173 -5.78 3.53 20.97
N PHE A 174 -4.94 3.10 20.04
CA PHE A 174 -3.54 3.51 19.92
C PHE A 174 -3.42 4.57 18.83
N HIS A 175 -3.14 5.82 19.22
CA HIS A 175 -2.98 6.94 18.29
C HIS A 175 -1.78 7.79 18.71
N SER A 176 -1.08 8.34 17.73
CA SER A 176 0.12 9.16 17.84
C SER A 176 -0.01 10.46 17.04
N GLN A 177 0.74 11.47 17.45
CA GLN A 177 0.95 12.70 16.71
C GLN A 177 2.43 13.09 16.80
N LEU A 178 3.04 13.56 15.71
CA LEU A 178 4.43 14.04 15.73
C LEU A 178 4.53 15.32 16.58
N VAL A 179 5.54 15.37 17.46
CA VAL A 179 5.87 16.56 18.27
C VAL A 179 7.06 17.28 17.68
N ASP A 180 8.16 16.56 17.47
CA ASP A 180 9.36 17.05 16.80
C ASP A 180 10.21 15.87 16.25
N GLN A 181 11.10 16.20 15.31
CA GLN A 181 12.22 15.36 14.93
C GLN A 181 13.54 16.13 14.92
N ALA A 182 14.64 15.40 15.13
CA ALA A 182 15.99 15.89 14.87
C ALA A 182 16.17 16.35 13.42
N LEU A 183 17.12 17.25 13.20
CA LEU A 183 17.44 17.74 11.86
C LEU A 183 18.00 16.61 10.97
N ASN A 184 17.71 16.67 9.67
CA ASN A 184 18.25 15.77 8.66
C ASN A 184 19.79 15.81 8.65
N PRO A 185 20.49 14.70 8.94
CA PRO A 185 21.94 14.70 9.06
C PRO A 185 22.65 14.71 7.70
N THR A 186 23.78 15.42 7.64
CA THR A 186 24.75 15.34 6.54
C THR A 186 26.02 14.67 7.06
N LEU A 187 26.44 13.59 6.41
CA LEU A 187 27.48 12.66 6.86
C LEU A 187 28.53 12.42 5.77
N GLN A 188 29.74 12.04 6.18
CA GLN A 188 30.77 11.48 5.30
C GLN A 188 30.56 9.97 5.11
N PRO A 189 31.12 9.34 4.07
CA PRO A 189 30.93 7.91 3.81
C PRO A 189 31.43 7.06 4.98
N GLY A 190 30.61 6.12 5.47
CA GLY A 190 30.91 5.29 6.64
C GLY A 190 30.77 5.97 8.02
N GLN A 191 30.54 7.29 8.06
CA GLN A 191 30.39 8.06 9.32
C GLN A 191 29.16 7.59 10.11
N LEU A 192 29.31 7.49 11.43
CA LEU A 192 28.20 7.29 12.36
C LEU A 192 27.54 8.63 12.69
N SER A 193 26.22 8.71 12.64
CA SER A 193 25.47 9.91 13.03
C SER A 193 25.53 10.17 14.53
N ASP A 194 25.32 11.43 14.91
CA ASP A 194 24.82 11.76 16.25
C ASP A 194 23.43 11.12 16.49
N PRO A 195 22.97 11.01 17.76
CA PRO A 195 21.66 10.46 18.07
C PRO A 195 20.53 11.25 17.42
N LEU A 196 19.83 10.63 16.48
CA LEU A 196 18.62 11.15 15.87
C LEU A 196 17.46 10.80 16.81
N THR A 197 16.67 11.80 17.21
CA THR A 197 15.53 11.60 18.12
C THR A 197 14.26 12.12 17.47
N LEU A 198 13.21 11.29 17.48
CA LEU A 198 11.84 11.68 17.15
C LEU A 198 11.00 11.63 18.42
N ARG A 199 10.03 12.54 18.53
CA ARG A 199 9.06 12.56 19.63
C ARG A 199 7.65 12.48 19.09
N PHE A 200 6.87 11.55 19.65
CA PHE A 200 5.45 11.40 19.33
C PHE A 200 4.61 11.54 20.60
N ARG A 201 3.53 12.32 20.53
CA ARG A 201 2.50 12.38 21.57
C ARG A 201 1.55 11.21 21.39
N ASN A 202 1.22 10.51 22.46
CA ASN A 202 0.12 9.57 22.48
C ASN A 202 -1.20 10.36 22.48
N THR A 203 -1.92 10.37 21.36
CA THR A 203 -3.25 10.96 21.23
C THR A 203 -4.37 9.98 21.52
N GLY A 204 -4.04 8.70 21.72
CA GLY A 204 -5.01 7.63 21.93
C GLY A 204 -5.39 7.39 23.39
N ALA A 205 -6.42 6.56 23.58
CA ALA A 205 -6.92 6.18 24.90
C ALA A 205 -6.06 5.10 25.60
N ARG A 206 -5.23 4.36 24.86
CA ARG A 206 -4.34 3.32 25.39
C ARG A 206 -3.00 3.89 25.85
N THR A 207 -2.60 3.58 27.08
CA THR A 207 -1.21 3.78 27.54
C THR A 207 -0.26 2.88 26.76
N TRP A 208 0.85 3.43 26.27
CA TRP A 208 1.93 2.65 25.65
C TRP A 208 2.91 2.18 26.73
N SER A 209 3.16 0.88 26.82
CA SER A 209 3.93 0.26 27.91
C SER A 209 5.13 -0.49 27.37
N LYS A 210 6.34 0.01 27.64
CA LYS A 210 7.59 -0.60 27.19
C LYS A 210 7.79 -1.99 27.81
N GLY A 211 8.21 -2.95 26.99
CA GLY A 211 8.39 -4.35 27.37
C GLY A 211 7.09 -5.16 27.48
N VAL A 212 5.93 -4.56 27.20
CA VAL A 212 4.62 -5.24 27.28
C VAL A 212 4.12 -5.53 25.87
N LEU A 213 3.94 -6.82 25.57
CA LEU A 213 3.41 -7.29 24.27
C LEU A 213 2.04 -6.65 24.00
N GLY A 214 1.86 -6.12 22.78
CA GLY A 214 0.63 -5.42 22.40
C GLY A 214 0.38 -4.08 23.10
N GLN A 215 1.39 -3.50 23.77
CA GLN A 215 1.33 -2.13 24.32
C GLN A 215 2.61 -1.32 24.08
N GLN A 216 3.76 -1.95 23.84
CA GLN A 216 4.98 -1.23 23.47
C GLN A 216 4.83 -0.62 22.07
N VAL A 217 5.10 0.67 21.94
CA VAL A 217 5.29 1.32 20.65
C VAL A 217 6.77 1.36 20.30
N ASN A 218 7.06 0.97 19.05
CA ASN A 218 8.35 1.08 18.39
C ASN A 218 8.26 2.10 17.25
N LEU A 219 9.40 2.59 16.77
CA LEU A 219 9.50 3.40 15.57
C LEU A 219 10.01 2.49 14.44
N GLY A 220 9.14 2.19 13.48
CA GLY A 220 9.44 1.33 12.34
C GLY A 220 9.71 2.10 11.06
N ILE A 221 10.36 1.44 10.10
CA ILE A 221 10.39 1.89 8.71
C ILE A 221 9.05 1.51 8.07
N VAL A 222 8.40 2.46 7.38
CA VAL A 222 7.08 2.26 6.76
C VAL A 222 7.05 0.99 5.89
N SER A 223 5.96 0.23 5.98
CA SER A 223 5.75 -1.05 5.28
C SER A 223 6.78 -2.14 5.62
N ASP A 224 7.43 -2.06 6.78
CA ASP A 224 8.47 -3.01 7.21
C ASP A 224 9.65 -3.12 6.22
N ASP A 225 9.96 -2.03 5.50
CA ASP A 225 11.03 -2.00 4.50
C ASP A 225 12.42 -2.20 5.13
N ARG A 226 13.06 -3.31 4.76
CA ARG A 226 14.40 -3.73 5.21
C ARG A 226 15.51 -3.36 4.24
N SER A 227 15.21 -2.79 3.07
CA SER A 227 16.22 -2.39 2.06
C SER A 227 17.24 -1.38 2.62
N LEU A 228 16.80 -0.55 3.56
CA LEU A 228 17.60 0.47 4.23
C LEU A 228 18.34 -0.03 5.49
N SER A 229 18.26 -1.32 5.81
CA SER A 229 18.92 -1.92 6.99
C SER A 229 20.45 -1.79 6.99
N GLY A 230 21.08 -1.55 5.83
CA GLY A 230 22.51 -1.18 5.76
C GLY A 230 22.87 0.13 6.47
N LEU A 231 21.88 0.97 6.79
CA LEU A 231 22.04 2.17 7.62
C LEU A 231 22.04 1.86 9.13
N ALA A 232 21.63 0.66 9.53
CA ALA A 232 21.36 0.33 10.92
C ALA A 232 22.60 0.43 11.82
N SER A 233 22.45 1.10 12.96
CA SER A 233 23.48 1.14 14.00
C SER A 233 22.85 1.03 15.38
N GLY A 234 22.74 -0.21 15.87
CA GLY A 234 22.11 -0.51 17.17
C GLY A 234 20.58 -0.44 17.14
N TRP A 235 19.98 -0.60 15.96
CA TRP A 235 18.53 -0.70 15.79
C TRP A 235 18.01 -2.01 16.43
N PRO A 236 16.84 -1.99 17.09
CA PRO A 236 16.17 -3.19 17.60
C PRO A 236 16.00 -4.34 16.61
N THR A 237 15.64 -4.03 15.35
CA THR A 237 15.56 -4.99 14.22
C THR A 237 15.97 -4.30 12.92
N LEU A 238 15.94 -5.01 11.78
CA LEU A 238 16.27 -4.45 10.46
C LEU A 238 15.32 -3.34 10.00
N ASP A 239 14.11 -3.30 10.56
CA ASP A 239 12.94 -2.48 10.20
C ASP A 239 12.35 -1.71 11.41
N ARG A 240 12.94 -1.83 12.62
CA ARG A 240 12.61 -1.02 13.81
C ARG A 240 13.84 -0.25 14.22
N VAL A 241 13.84 1.06 13.97
CA VAL A 241 15.00 1.93 14.23
C VAL A 241 15.17 2.22 15.73
N ALA A 242 14.06 2.28 16.48
CA ALA A 242 14.05 2.53 17.92
C ALA A 242 12.84 1.90 18.64
N VAL A 243 12.99 1.64 19.94
CA VAL A 243 11.90 1.38 20.89
C VAL A 243 11.62 2.70 21.64
N GLN A 244 10.38 2.94 22.08
CA GLN A 244 10.07 4.07 22.98
C GLN A 244 11.05 4.11 24.18
N THR A 245 11.49 5.30 24.59
CA THR A 245 12.46 5.42 25.69
C THR A 245 11.78 5.21 27.05
N GLU A 246 10.63 5.83 27.22
CA GLU A 246 9.82 5.95 28.42
C GLU A 246 9.18 4.60 28.79
N PRO A 247 9.11 4.25 30.09
CA PRO A 247 8.54 2.97 30.53
C PRO A 247 7.03 2.90 30.25
N THR A 248 6.32 4.02 30.40
CA THR A 248 4.88 4.14 30.17
C THR A 248 4.55 5.52 29.61
N VAL A 249 3.73 5.59 28.55
CA VAL A 249 3.26 6.83 27.93
C VAL A 249 1.74 6.81 27.90
N GLY A 250 1.12 7.44 28.91
CA GLY A 250 -0.34 7.57 28.98
C GLY A 250 -0.89 8.52 27.91
N PRO A 251 -2.23 8.61 27.77
CA PRO A 251 -2.88 9.60 26.90
C PRO A 251 -2.34 11.03 27.13
N SER A 252 -2.13 11.77 26.05
CA SER A 252 -1.44 13.07 25.99
C SER A 252 0.04 13.08 26.40
N GLY A 253 0.60 11.97 26.89
CA GLY A 253 2.04 11.82 27.15
C GLY A 253 2.87 11.83 25.86
N VAL A 254 4.19 12.02 25.99
CA VAL A 254 5.13 12.03 24.86
C VAL A 254 6.14 10.89 25.00
N ALA A 255 6.35 10.15 23.91
CA ALA A 255 7.38 9.14 23.78
C ALA A 255 8.56 9.68 22.95
N SER A 256 9.78 9.29 23.32
CA SER A 256 11.03 9.62 22.63
C SER A 256 11.63 8.37 21.99
N PHE A 257 11.94 8.44 20.70
CA PHE A 257 12.54 7.38 19.91
C PHE A 257 13.91 7.84 19.42
N THR A 258 14.98 7.31 20.01
CA THR A 258 16.35 7.71 19.69
C THR A 258 17.11 6.58 19.02
N PHE A 259 17.71 6.86 17.87
CA PHE A 259 18.52 5.91 17.09
C PHE A 259 19.75 6.59 16.49
N ARG A 260 20.60 5.80 15.81
CA ARG A 260 21.71 6.30 14.99
C ARG A 260 21.69 5.61 13.65
N VAL A 261 22.32 6.24 12.65
CA VAL A 261 22.57 5.63 11.35
C VAL A 261 24.07 5.63 11.05
N ARG A 262 24.53 4.62 10.30
CA ARG A 262 25.83 4.65 9.66
C ARG A 262 25.64 5.01 8.18
N ALA A 263 26.31 6.06 7.73
CA ALA A 263 26.32 6.44 6.32
C ALA A 263 26.89 5.30 5.46
N PRO A 264 26.28 4.95 4.32
CA PRO A 264 26.87 4.02 3.36
C PRO A 264 28.18 4.58 2.78
N LEU A 265 28.93 3.73 2.08
CA LEU A 265 30.14 4.19 1.37
C LEU A 265 29.82 4.94 0.07
N THR A 266 28.62 4.77 -0.47
CA THR A 266 28.13 5.46 -1.66
C THR A 266 27.54 6.83 -1.27
N PRO A 267 28.00 7.94 -1.87
CA PRO A 267 27.37 9.26 -1.69
C PRO A 267 25.94 9.29 -2.26
N GLY A 268 25.08 10.12 -1.67
CA GLY A 268 23.68 10.26 -2.09
C GLY A 268 22.73 10.59 -0.93
N ILE A 269 21.44 10.71 -1.25
CA ILE A 269 20.37 10.95 -0.27
C ILE A 269 19.62 9.63 -0.02
N TYR A 270 19.50 9.25 1.25
CA TYR A 270 18.81 8.04 1.69
C TYR A 270 17.60 8.43 2.57
N PRO A 271 16.35 8.26 2.10
CA PRO A 271 15.15 8.66 2.84
C PRO A 271 14.72 7.57 3.84
N LEU A 272 14.83 7.84 5.14
CA LEU A 272 14.18 7.02 6.17
C LEU A 272 12.72 7.47 6.33
N ARG A 273 11.77 6.70 5.80
CA ARG A 273 10.33 6.90 6.08
C ARG A 273 9.98 6.17 7.38
N LEU A 274 9.54 6.90 8.40
CA LEU A 274 9.39 6.40 9.76
C LEU A 274 7.96 6.54 10.27
N ARG A 275 7.47 5.55 11.01
CA ARG A 275 6.11 5.55 11.56
C ARG A 275 6.05 4.77 12.87
N PRO A 276 5.27 5.22 13.89
CA PRO A 276 5.11 4.45 15.11
C PRO A 276 4.28 3.18 14.88
N VAL A 277 4.59 2.10 15.60
CA VAL A 277 3.93 0.79 15.47
C VAL A 277 3.85 0.06 16.81
N VAL A 278 2.70 -0.53 17.11
CA VAL A 278 2.56 -1.58 18.13
C VAL A 278 2.72 -2.92 17.41
N ASP A 279 3.88 -3.55 17.58
CA ASP A 279 4.22 -4.77 16.86
C ASP A 279 3.23 -5.92 17.14
N GLY A 280 2.81 -6.58 16.07
CA GLY A 280 1.78 -7.63 16.10
C GLY A 280 0.34 -7.12 16.28
N LEU A 281 0.10 -5.80 16.34
CA LEU A 281 -1.25 -5.22 16.42
C LEU A 281 -1.55 -4.20 15.32
N THR A 282 -0.85 -3.06 15.28
CA THR A 282 -1.16 -1.99 14.33
C THR A 282 -0.02 -0.98 14.19
N TRP A 283 0.14 -0.45 12.98
CA TRP A 283 0.77 0.85 12.77
C TRP A 283 -0.15 1.95 13.34
N LEU A 284 0.43 3.00 13.91
CA LEU A 284 -0.30 4.21 14.29
C LEU A 284 -0.40 5.16 13.08
N GLU A 285 -0.73 6.43 13.25
CA GLU A 285 -0.89 7.43 12.19
C GLU A 285 0.36 7.59 11.32
N ASP A 286 0.14 7.79 10.02
CA ASP A 286 1.19 8.18 9.09
C ASP A 286 1.26 9.71 8.98
N GLU A 287 2.12 10.31 9.80
CA GLU A 287 2.40 11.75 9.78
C GLU A 287 3.38 12.14 8.64
N GLY A 288 3.56 11.27 7.64
CA GLY A 288 4.44 11.50 6.48
C GLY A 288 5.90 11.71 6.88
N VAL A 289 6.36 11.07 7.95
CA VAL A 289 7.63 11.41 8.60
C VAL A 289 8.81 10.85 7.81
N VAL A 290 9.63 11.76 7.27
CA VAL A 290 10.87 11.43 6.58
C VAL A 290 12.05 12.04 7.31
N THR A 291 13.09 11.23 7.55
CA THR A 291 14.42 11.69 7.95
C THR A 291 15.38 11.45 6.77
N LEU A 292 15.88 12.52 6.15
CA LEU A 292 16.79 12.42 5.00
C LEU A 292 18.24 12.30 5.47
N ILE A 293 18.87 11.17 5.20
CA ILE A 293 20.30 10.96 5.48
C ILE A 293 21.09 11.35 4.23
N THR A 294 21.82 12.46 4.28
CA THR A 294 22.64 12.93 3.15
C THR A 294 24.08 12.48 3.34
N VAL A 295 24.62 11.72 2.39
CA VAL A 295 26.03 11.28 2.39
C VAL A 295 26.80 12.06 1.33
N MET A 296 27.72 12.89 1.79
CA MET A 296 28.60 13.69 0.93
C MET A 296 29.73 12.83 0.38
N PRO A 297 30.27 13.13 -0.82
CA PRO A 297 31.55 12.57 -1.25
C PRO A 297 32.71 13.21 -0.47
N ALA A 298 33.86 12.53 -0.50
CA ALA A 298 35.10 13.03 0.11
C ALA A 298 35.61 14.38 -0.45
N SER A 299 35.10 14.81 -1.62
CA SER A 299 35.39 16.12 -2.22
C SER A 299 34.62 17.29 -1.59
N GLY A 300 33.65 17.04 -0.70
CA GLY A 300 32.87 18.09 -0.02
C GLY A 300 31.79 18.77 -0.87
N VAL A 301 31.69 18.45 -2.16
CA VAL A 301 30.63 18.89 -3.08
C VAL A 301 29.92 17.65 -3.58
N MET A 302 28.63 17.46 -3.25
CA MET A 302 27.80 16.41 -3.85
C MET A 302 28.00 16.43 -5.36
N PRO A 303 28.39 15.31 -6.01
CA PRO A 303 28.36 15.27 -7.45
C PRO A 303 26.87 15.39 -7.84
N PRO A 304 26.54 15.81 -9.07
CA PRO A 304 25.26 15.36 -9.61
C PRO A 304 25.24 13.83 -9.45
N VAL A 305 24.26 13.31 -8.70
CA VAL A 305 24.05 11.86 -8.59
C VAL A 305 23.52 11.44 -9.96
N ALA A 306 24.44 11.27 -10.89
CA ALA A 306 24.21 10.58 -12.13
C ALA A 306 23.98 9.12 -11.77
N ASP A 307 22.70 8.78 -11.54
CA ASP A 307 22.20 7.53 -12.09
C ASP A 307 22.73 7.41 -13.52
N GLU A 308 23.22 6.24 -13.91
CA GLU A 308 23.78 6.00 -15.26
C GLU A 308 22.75 6.36 -16.37
N ALA A 309 21.46 6.42 -16.02
CA ALA A 309 20.35 6.87 -16.86
C ALA A 309 20.29 8.39 -17.17
N PHE A 310 21.00 9.28 -16.45
CA PHE A 310 20.77 10.74 -16.52
C PHE A 310 21.96 11.61 -16.92
N LYS A 311 23.01 11.05 -17.54
CA LYS A 311 24.22 11.83 -17.90
C LYS A 311 23.99 12.98 -18.92
N ASN A 312 22.86 13.05 -19.63
CA ASN A 312 22.57 14.12 -20.62
C ASN A 312 21.15 14.70 -20.63
N VAL A 313 20.27 14.36 -19.69
CA VAL A 313 19.01 15.10 -19.50
C VAL A 313 19.24 16.10 -18.38
N GLN A 314 19.02 17.40 -18.63
CA GLN A 314 18.98 18.37 -17.55
C GLN A 314 17.80 17.99 -16.63
N PRO A 315 18.05 17.60 -15.37
CA PRO A 315 16.96 17.24 -14.47
C PRO A 315 16.05 18.45 -14.27
N PRO A 316 14.74 18.26 -14.03
CA PRO A 316 13.84 19.36 -13.74
C PRO A 316 14.41 20.20 -12.59
N SER A 317 14.71 21.47 -12.84
CA SER A 317 15.10 22.41 -11.77
C SER A 317 13.85 23.10 -11.25
N PHE A 318 13.77 23.32 -9.95
CA PHE A 318 12.62 24.00 -9.35
C PHE A 318 13.03 25.30 -8.67
N THR A 319 12.38 26.39 -9.07
CA THR A 319 12.34 27.62 -8.30
C THR A 319 11.17 27.53 -7.33
N VAL A 320 11.42 27.75 -6.04
CA VAL A 320 10.42 27.59 -4.98
C VAL A 320 10.31 28.87 -4.17
N VAL A 321 9.10 29.37 -3.99
CA VAL A 321 8.76 30.46 -3.08
C VAL A 321 7.65 30.02 -2.14
N ALA A 322 7.59 30.54 -0.93
CA ALA A 322 6.48 30.27 -0.03
C ALA A 322 6.01 31.55 0.69
N SER A 323 4.88 31.42 1.37
CA SER A 323 4.31 32.41 2.28
C SER A 323 3.65 31.68 3.44
N ALA A 324 3.64 32.29 4.62
CA ALA A 324 2.96 31.75 5.80
C ALA A 324 1.96 32.79 6.33
N ALA A 325 0.74 32.37 6.63
CA ALA A 325 -0.34 33.23 7.07
C ALA A 325 -1.15 32.57 8.21
N PRO A 326 -1.48 33.32 9.28
CA PRO A 326 -1.06 34.70 9.55
C PRO A 326 0.42 34.75 10.02
N ALA A 327 1.06 35.91 9.83
CA ALA A 327 2.48 36.11 10.17
C ALA A 327 2.80 36.04 11.68
N SER A 328 1.76 36.05 12.53
CA SER A 328 1.87 35.78 13.97
C SER A 328 0.66 34.97 14.43
N VAL A 329 0.90 33.93 15.23
CA VAL A 329 -0.09 32.96 15.74
C VAL A 329 0.14 32.69 17.23
N SER A 330 -0.93 32.34 17.95
CA SER A 330 -0.81 31.75 19.29
C SER A 330 -0.72 30.21 19.21
N PRO A 331 -0.13 29.54 20.21
CA PRO A 331 -0.29 28.09 20.37
C PRO A 331 -1.78 27.69 20.33
N GLY A 332 -2.10 26.57 19.67
CA GLY A 332 -3.46 26.12 19.38
C GLY A 332 -4.10 26.71 18.12
N ALA A 333 -3.54 27.77 17.52
CA ALA A 333 -4.04 28.32 16.26
C ALA A 333 -3.41 27.61 15.04
N GLN A 334 -4.04 27.76 13.87
CA GLN A 334 -3.52 27.26 12.60
C GLN A 334 -2.69 28.30 11.86
N VAL A 335 -1.66 27.84 11.15
CA VAL A 335 -0.93 28.58 10.13
C VAL A 335 -1.11 27.85 8.79
N SER A 336 -1.49 28.60 7.76
CA SER A 336 -1.48 28.15 6.36
C SER A 336 -0.16 28.55 5.71
N ILE A 337 0.50 27.59 5.09
CA ILE A 337 1.72 27.75 4.31
C ILE A 337 1.36 27.52 2.85
N THR A 338 1.51 28.54 2.01
CA THR A 338 1.32 28.40 0.56
C THR A 338 2.69 28.39 -0.10
N ALA A 339 3.07 27.27 -0.72
CA ALA A 339 4.32 27.13 -1.48
C ALA A 339 4.03 26.97 -2.97
N THR A 340 4.78 27.69 -3.80
CA THR A 340 4.67 27.70 -5.26
C THR A 340 5.94 27.14 -5.87
N TYR A 341 5.77 26.16 -6.74
CA TYR A 341 6.83 25.43 -7.42
C TYR A 341 6.74 25.69 -8.91
N LEU A 342 7.81 26.24 -9.48
CA LEU A 342 7.96 26.52 -10.92
C LEU A 342 9.14 25.71 -11.45
N THR A 343 8.92 24.96 -12.54
CA THR A 343 10.00 24.29 -13.29
C THR A 343 10.00 24.67 -14.77
N PRO A 344 11.17 24.91 -15.41
CA PRO A 344 11.23 25.24 -16.83
C PRO A 344 11.12 24.01 -17.74
N ILE A 345 11.22 22.80 -17.20
CA ILE A 345 11.25 21.53 -17.95
C ILE A 345 10.20 20.59 -17.34
N ALA A 346 9.47 19.86 -18.18
CA ALA A 346 8.47 18.91 -17.68
C ALA A 346 9.12 17.77 -16.88
N GLY A 347 8.45 17.33 -15.80
CA GLY A 347 8.95 16.23 -14.98
C GLY A 347 8.10 15.96 -13.73
N ALA A 348 8.38 14.83 -13.07
CA ALA A 348 7.74 14.44 -11.81
C ALA A 348 8.67 14.72 -10.62
N ALA A 349 8.11 15.23 -9.52
CA ALA A 349 8.84 15.56 -8.30
C ALA A 349 8.09 15.10 -7.04
N VAL A 350 8.83 14.88 -5.95
CA VAL A 350 8.28 14.98 -4.60
C VAL A 350 8.48 16.42 -4.13
N ILE A 351 7.40 17.09 -3.76
CA ILE A 351 7.44 18.47 -3.27
C ILE A 351 6.92 18.53 -1.84
N GLY A 352 7.39 19.50 -1.07
CA GLY A 352 6.84 19.69 0.27
C GLY A 352 7.52 20.77 1.09
N VAL A 353 7.02 20.91 2.31
CA VAL A 353 7.44 21.94 3.26
C VAL A 353 7.86 21.31 4.58
N GLY A 354 8.81 21.96 5.26
CA GLY A 354 9.23 21.65 6.62
C GLY A 354 9.26 22.91 7.47
N VAL A 355 8.75 22.85 8.69
CA VAL A 355 8.71 23.98 9.64
C VAL A 355 9.67 23.72 10.78
N PHE A 356 10.59 24.66 10.99
CA PHE A 356 11.64 24.56 11.99
C PHE A 356 11.34 25.46 13.19
N ALA A 357 11.60 24.92 14.38
CA ALA A 357 11.50 25.64 15.64
C ALA A 357 12.50 26.82 15.71
N PRO A 358 12.28 27.81 16.61
CA PRO A 358 13.15 28.98 16.73
C PRO A 358 14.63 28.61 16.86
N GLY A 359 15.47 29.30 16.10
CA GLY A 359 16.91 29.00 15.99
C GLY A 359 17.25 27.71 15.21
N HIS A 360 16.30 27.17 14.43
CA HIS A 360 16.41 25.87 13.75
C HIS A 360 16.71 24.69 14.70
N ALA A 361 16.22 24.75 15.94
CA ALA A 361 16.54 23.74 16.97
C ALA A 361 16.01 22.32 16.65
N SER A 362 14.88 22.22 15.96
CA SER A 362 14.25 20.96 15.54
C SER A 362 13.29 21.19 14.37
N LEU A 363 12.92 20.11 13.68
CA LEU A 363 11.89 20.09 12.65
C LEU A 363 10.57 19.65 13.31
N VAL A 364 9.58 20.54 13.40
CA VAL A 364 8.35 20.35 14.19
C VAL A 364 7.12 19.99 13.34
N TYR A 365 7.22 20.15 12.03
CA TYR A 365 6.20 19.74 11.07
C TYR A 365 6.83 19.53 9.70
N GLN A 366 6.32 18.56 8.95
CA GLN A 366 6.62 18.41 7.54
C GLN A 366 5.40 17.84 6.82
N GLN A 367 5.28 18.12 5.53
CA GLN A 367 4.30 17.45 4.66
C GLN A 367 4.85 17.38 3.24
N TRP A 368 4.69 16.20 2.61
CA TRP A 368 5.29 15.87 1.31
C TRP A 368 4.25 15.28 0.36
N LEU A 369 4.06 15.93 -0.79
CA LEU A 369 3.25 15.45 -1.90
C LEU A 369 4.15 14.68 -2.86
N HIS A 370 3.80 13.43 -3.09
CA HIS A 370 4.58 12.50 -3.89
C HIS A 370 4.04 12.41 -5.31
N ASN A 371 4.92 12.18 -6.29
CA ASN A 371 4.58 11.97 -7.70
C ASN A 371 3.83 13.14 -8.36
N GLU A 372 4.08 14.38 -7.93
CA GLU A 372 3.52 15.57 -8.57
C GLU A 372 4.17 15.80 -9.92
N THR A 373 3.37 15.79 -10.98
CA THR A 373 3.81 16.04 -12.36
C THR A 373 3.67 17.52 -12.72
N PHE A 374 4.64 18.02 -13.48
CA PHE A 374 4.67 19.39 -13.97
C PHE A 374 4.96 19.39 -15.47
N GLY A 375 4.26 20.25 -16.23
CA GLY A 375 4.60 20.61 -17.60
C GLY A 375 5.79 21.59 -17.66
N ALA A 376 6.38 21.74 -18.85
CA ALA A 376 7.49 22.66 -19.05
C ALA A 376 7.03 24.12 -18.89
N GLY A 377 7.64 24.85 -17.96
CA GLY A 377 7.25 26.21 -17.60
C GLY A 377 6.06 26.31 -16.65
N GLU A 378 5.55 25.18 -16.13
CA GLU A 378 4.38 25.18 -15.26
C GLU A 378 4.71 25.66 -13.84
N SER A 379 3.81 26.47 -13.28
CA SER A 379 3.85 26.94 -11.90
C SER A 379 2.61 26.46 -11.15
N ARG A 380 2.79 25.64 -10.11
CA ARG A 380 1.69 25.12 -9.27
C ARG A 380 1.89 25.55 -7.81
N SER A 381 0.79 25.97 -7.18
CA SER A 381 0.76 26.39 -5.77
C SER A 381 0.00 25.38 -4.92
N TYR A 382 0.55 25.06 -3.75
CA TYR A 382 0.00 24.08 -2.81
C TYR A 382 -0.11 24.72 -1.44
N GLN A 383 -1.19 24.41 -0.73
CA GLN A 383 -1.46 24.92 0.61
C GLN A 383 -1.32 23.78 1.62
N PHE A 384 -0.50 24.01 2.64
CA PHE A 384 -0.23 23.11 3.75
C PHE A 384 -0.70 23.80 5.04
N THR A 385 -1.42 23.10 5.91
CA THR A 385 -1.96 23.71 7.14
C THR A 385 -1.40 23.00 8.36
N TRP A 386 -0.69 23.75 9.19
CA TRP A 386 -0.17 23.25 10.47
C TRP A 386 -0.96 23.86 11.63
N THR A 387 -1.44 23.01 12.54
CA THR A 387 -1.99 23.47 13.82
C THR A 387 -0.83 23.57 14.81
N VAL A 388 -0.52 24.77 15.28
CA VAL A 388 0.59 25.02 16.21
C VAL A 388 0.29 24.31 17.53
N PRO A 389 1.12 23.35 18.00
CA PRO A 389 0.86 22.65 19.25
C PRO A 389 0.78 23.61 20.45
N ALA A 390 -0.07 23.31 21.43
CA ALA A 390 -0.18 24.11 22.66
C ALA A 390 1.15 24.22 23.44
N SER A 391 2.08 23.28 23.23
CA SER A 391 3.43 23.26 23.80
C SER A 391 4.51 23.93 22.92
N ALA A 392 4.13 24.59 21.82
CA ALA A 392 5.09 25.25 20.94
C ALA A 392 5.83 26.40 21.65
N ALA A 393 7.15 26.43 21.51
CA ALA A 393 7.98 27.52 22.03
C ALA A 393 7.60 28.85 21.35
N SER A 394 7.60 29.96 22.09
CA SER A 394 7.44 31.29 21.48
C SER A 394 8.71 31.70 20.73
N GLY A 395 8.56 32.35 19.58
CA GLY A 395 9.66 32.78 18.72
C GLY A 395 9.32 32.68 17.23
N THR A 396 10.29 32.99 16.37
CA THR A 396 10.15 32.92 14.91
C THR A 396 10.40 31.50 14.41
N TYR A 397 9.44 30.93 13.71
CA TYR A 397 9.53 29.64 13.02
C TYR A 397 9.86 29.89 11.56
N VAL A 398 10.72 29.03 10.99
CA VAL A 398 11.18 29.14 9.60
C VAL A 398 10.59 28.01 8.78
N VAL A 399 10.12 28.32 7.58
CA VAL A 399 9.55 27.37 6.63
C VAL A 399 10.55 27.13 5.52
N ASN A 400 10.96 25.88 5.33
CA ASN A 400 11.69 25.44 4.14
C ASN A 400 10.69 24.85 3.14
N ALA A 401 10.90 25.04 1.85
CA ALA A 401 10.10 24.45 0.79
C ALA A 401 11.03 23.84 -0.28
N ASN A 402 10.89 22.54 -0.54
CA ASN A 402 11.84 21.74 -1.33
C ASN A 402 11.12 20.88 -2.38
N ALA A 403 11.84 20.58 -3.46
CA ALA A 403 11.46 19.65 -4.52
C ALA A 403 12.60 18.65 -4.76
N TYR A 404 12.27 17.37 -4.81
CA TYR A 404 13.18 16.24 -5.04
C TYR A 404 12.70 15.39 -6.22
N SER A 405 13.57 14.55 -6.77
CA SER A 405 13.17 13.40 -7.58
C SER A 405 12.15 12.51 -6.86
N THR A 406 11.29 11.79 -7.59
CA THR A 406 10.29 10.86 -7.03
C THR A 406 10.87 9.82 -6.05
N GLY A 407 12.12 9.37 -6.29
CA GLY A 407 12.87 8.49 -5.39
C GLY A 407 13.75 9.19 -4.33
N TRP A 408 13.62 10.51 -4.13
CA TRP A 408 14.39 11.35 -3.19
C TRP A 408 15.93 11.42 -3.39
N ARG A 409 16.47 10.74 -4.40
CA ARG A 409 17.91 10.66 -4.70
C ARG A 409 18.54 12.01 -5.08
N ILE A 410 17.78 12.87 -5.76
CA ILE A 410 18.23 14.17 -6.27
C ILE A 410 17.37 15.28 -5.68
N LEU A 411 18.00 16.34 -5.17
CA LEU A 411 17.34 17.60 -4.84
C LEU A 411 17.24 18.46 -6.11
N TYR A 412 16.02 18.71 -6.59
CA TYR A 412 15.75 19.49 -7.79
C TYR A 412 15.65 21.00 -7.52
N GLY A 413 15.29 21.39 -6.29
CA GLY A 413 15.21 22.78 -5.87
C GLY A 413 14.90 22.89 -4.39
N SER A 414 15.47 23.90 -3.73
CA SER A 414 15.25 24.16 -2.30
C SER A 414 15.21 25.64 -2.01
N ASN A 415 14.28 26.04 -1.15
CA ASN A 415 14.29 27.34 -0.51
C ASN A 415 14.24 27.13 1.01
N ASN A 416 15.41 27.20 1.65
CA ASN A 416 15.60 26.88 3.08
C ASN A 416 15.20 28.00 4.05
N SER A 417 14.60 29.08 3.54
CA SER A 417 13.97 30.16 4.30
C SER A 417 12.80 30.76 3.51
N ALA A 418 11.97 29.88 2.92
CA ALA A 418 10.93 30.25 1.97
C ALA A 418 9.84 31.15 2.57
N ALA A 419 9.54 30.97 3.86
CA ALA A 419 8.70 31.87 4.65
C ALA A 419 9.10 31.82 6.14
N SER A 420 8.54 32.72 6.93
CA SER A 420 8.60 32.65 8.40
C SER A 420 7.33 33.24 9.03
N PHE A 421 7.06 32.84 10.27
CA PHE A 421 5.97 33.37 11.09
C PHE A 421 6.35 33.31 12.57
N ASN A 422 5.72 34.11 13.42
CA ASN A 422 6.00 34.13 14.85
C ASN A 422 4.94 33.37 15.64
N VAL A 423 5.36 32.43 16.50
CA VAL A 423 4.51 31.97 17.60
C VAL A 423 4.69 32.93 18.77
N VAL A 424 3.62 33.59 19.18
CA VAL A 424 3.62 34.54 20.29
C VAL A 424 2.70 34.05 21.39
N SER A 425 3.16 34.13 22.64
CA SER A 425 2.27 34.04 23.80
C SER A 425 1.24 35.17 23.70
N GLY A 426 -0.05 34.84 23.64
CA GLY A 426 -1.11 35.85 23.63
C GLY A 426 -1.04 36.76 24.86
N PRO A 427 -1.54 38.01 24.77
CA PRO A 427 -1.58 38.91 25.92
C PRO A 427 -2.37 38.26 27.06
N ALA A 428 -1.82 38.31 28.27
CA ALA A 428 -2.50 37.80 29.45
C ALA A 428 -3.87 38.49 29.61
N GLN A 429 -4.95 37.70 29.60
CA GLN A 429 -6.29 38.19 29.87
C GLN A 429 -6.32 38.83 31.28
N PRO A 430 -6.78 40.09 31.42
CA PRO A 430 -6.92 40.70 32.73
C PRO A 430 -8.00 39.99 33.54
N VAL A 431 -7.69 39.68 34.80
CA VAL A 431 -8.60 39.01 35.74
C VAL A 431 -9.87 39.86 35.92
N PRO A 432 -11.08 39.35 35.63
CA PRO A 432 -12.31 40.14 35.80
C PRO A 432 -12.69 40.31 37.27
N THR A 433 -12.64 41.55 37.77
CA THR A 433 -13.27 41.94 39.03
C THR A 433 -14.79 41.96 38.86
N ALA A 434 -15.54 41.35 39.79
CA ALA A 434 -16.99 41.22 39.68
C ALA A 434 -17.74 42.55 39.93
N THR A 435 -18.65 42.94 39.02
CA THR A 435 -19.60 44.05 39.25
C THR A 435 -21.00 43.74 38.66
N VAL A 436 -22.02 44.41 39.23
CA VAL A 436 -23.46 44.08 39.19
C VAL A 436 -24.20 44.58 37.92
N ALA A 437 -25.31 43.92 37.58
CA ALA A 437 -26.21 44.22 36.44
C ALA A 437 -27.15 45.45 36.65
N PRO A 438 -27.75 45.99 35.57
CA PRO A 438 -29.21 46.26 35.61
C PRO A 438 -30.03 46.10 34.30
N THR A 439 -31.28 45.64 34.52
CA THR A 439 -32.61 45.75 33.85
C THR A 439 -32.92 46.36 32.44
N PHE A 440 -33.96 45.75 31.83
CA PHE A 440 -34.76 46.03 30.61
C PHE A 440 -35.63 47.32 30.55
N VAL A 441 -35.92 47.88 29.34
CA VAL A 441 -37.25 48.33 28.78
C VAL A 441 -37.21 48.50 27.21
N PRO A 442 -38.24 48.11 26.41
CA PRO A 442 -38.42 48.39 24.95
C PRO A 442 -39.76 49.15 24.60
N PRO A 443 -40.26 49.26 23.33
CA PRO A 443 -39.75 49.73 22.01
C PRO A 443 -40.68 50.77 21.28
N SER A 444 -40.36 51.26 20.05
CA SER A 444 -41.26 51.84 18.98
C SER A 444 -40.49 52.55 17.82
N VAL A 445 -41.03 53.00 16.66
CA VAL A 445 -41.78 52.33 15.53
C VAL A 445 -41.50 53.00 14.14
N THR A 446 -41.80 52.26 13.06
CA THR A 446 -41.99 52.52 11.59
C THR A 446 -42.14 53.93 10.95
N SER A 447 -41.63 54.11 9.71
CA SER A 447 -42.42 54.44 8.47
C SER A 447 -41.62 54.59 7.14
N THR A 448 -42.24 54.23 6.01
CA THR A 448 -41.89 54.45 4.56
C THR A 448 -43.09 55.17 3.87
N PRO A 449 -43.22 55.50 2.52
CA PRO A 449 -42.48 55.09 1.29
C PRO A 449 -42.26 56.13 0.10
N ALA A 450 -41.46 55.75 -0.93
CA ALA A 450 -41.56 55.93 -2.43
C ALA A 450 -41.90 57.30 -3.14
N PRO A 451 -41.81 57.45 -4.50
CA PRO A 451 -40.90 56.95 -5.57
C PRO A 451 -40.26 58.12 -6.45
N THR A 452 -39.43 57.93 -7.50
CA THR A 452 -39.82 57.82 -8.95
C THR A 452 -38.57 57.86 -9.90
N ALA A 453 -38.67 57.23 -11.10
CA ALA A 453 -37.93 57.46 -12.38
C ALA A 453 -36.62 56.69 -12.74
N LEU A 454 -36.57 56.30 -14.03
CA LEU A 454 -35.52 55.68 -14.89
C LEU A 454 -35.58 56.48 -16.25
N PRO A 455 -34.72 56.32 -17.30
CA PRO A 455 -33.50 55.51 -17.47
C PRO A 455 -32.29 56.23 -18.15
N THR A 456 -31.13 55.59 -18.15
CA THR A 456 -30.24 55.48 -19.34
C THR A 456 -29.21 54.35 -19.13
N ALA A 457 -28.70 53.76 -20.21
CA ALA A 457 -27.99 52.48 -20.16
C ALA A 457 -26.53 52.55 -20.60
N THR A 458 -25.63 51.86 -19.88
CA THR A 458 -24.39 51.29 -20.43
C THR A 458 -23.83 50.15 -19.56
N SER A 459 -23.18 49.19 -20.23
CA SER A 459 -22.38 48.06 -19.70
C SER A 459 -23.05 47.06 -18.74
N ALA A 460 -22.96 45.78 -19.09
CA ALA A 460 -23.34 44.67 -18.22
C ALA A 460 -22.32 44.50 -17.07
N PRO A 461 -22.76 44.33 -15.81
CA PRO A 461 -21.86 44.04 -14.70
C PRO A 461 -21.40 42.58 -14.72
N THR A 462 -20.12 42.37 -14.44
CA THR A 462 -19.57 41.06 -14.06
C THR A 462 -20.36 40.49 -12.90
N ALA A 463 -20.66 39.18 -12.93
CA ALA A 463 -21.37 38.52 -11.83
C ALA A 463 -20.60 38.71 -10.51
N LEU A 464 -21.26 39.21 -9.46
CA LEU A 464 -20.70 39.23 -8.11
C LEU A 464 -20.47 37.78 -7.64
N PRO A 465 -19.41 37.51 -6.87
CA PRO A 465 -19.30 36.25 -6.15
C PRO A 465 -20.48 36.10 -5.19
N SER A 466 -21.07 34.90 -5.16
CA SER A 466 -22.13 34.57 -4.20
C SER A 466 -21.61 34.76 -2.76
N PRO A 467 -22.38 35.37 -1.84
CA PRO A 467 -21.93 35.57 -0.47
C PRO A 467 -21.63 34.23 0.22
N ALA A 468 -20.51 34.19 0.95
CA ALA A 468 -20.13 33.02 1.74
C ALA A 468 -21.24 32.60 2.71
N ALA A 469 -21.36 31.30 2.96
CA ALA A 469 -22.31 30.77 3.94
C ALA A 469 -22.00 31.31 5.33
N SER A 470 -22.99 31.93 5.98
CA SER A 470 -22.87 32.43 7.35
C SER A 470 -23.90 31.76 8.26
N PHE A 471 -23.51 31.55 9.51
CA PHE A 471 -24.27 30.78 10.50
C PHE A 471 -24.33 31.54 11.82
N THR A 472 -25.42 31.35 12.56
CA THR A 472 -25.50 31.67 13.99
C THR A 472 -25.75 30.40 14.77
N ALA A 473 -25.11 30.26 15.93
CA ALA A 473 -25.23 29.07 16.76
C ALA A 473 -25.37 29.44 18.24
N THR A 474 -26.16 28.67 18.99
CA THR A 474 -26.33 28.80 20.44
C THR A 474 -26.43 27.41 21.09
N ALA A 475 -26.09 27.30 22.37
CA ALA A 475 -26.29 26.09 23.14
C ALA A 475 -27.13 26.38 24.40
N SER A 476 -27.66 25.32 24.99
CA SER A 476 -28.29 25.33 26.31
C SER A 476 -28.14 23.98 26.99
N SER A 477 -28.00 23.95 28.31
CA SER A 477 -27.91 22.73 29.11
C SER A 477 -29.21 22.48 29.88
N ALA A 478 -29.73 21.25 29.85
CA ALA A 478 -30.96 20.89 30.56
C ALA A 478 -30.84 20.93 32.10
N ALA A 479 -29.62 20.88 32.64
CA ALA A 479 -29.32 20.99 34.06
C ALA A 479 -28.09 21.88 34.27
N GLY A 480 -28.17 22.82 35.22
CA GLY A 480 -27.06 23.73 35.53
C GLY A 480 -25.90 23.06 36.29
N SER A 481 -26.16 21.93 36.95
CA SER A 481 -25.13 21.07 37.56
C SER A 481 -25.47 19.59 37.43
N VAL A 482 -24.44 18.75 37.23
CA VAL A 482 -24.53 17.29 37.05
C VAL A 482 -23.39 16.62 37.82
N ALA A 483 -23.62 15.46 38.45
CA ALA A 483 -22.53 14.73 39.12
C ALA A 483 -21.61 14.01 38.12
N ALA A 484 -20.32 13.87 38.45
CA ALA A 484 -19.41 12.97 37.76
C ALA A 484 -19.96 11.53 37.82
N GLY A 485 -20.03 10.85 36.68
CA GLY A 485 -20.77 9.58 36.52
C GLY A 485 -22.25 9.74 36.16
N GLY A 486 -22.78 10.96 36.09
CA GLY A 486 -24.13 11.27 35.61
C GLY A 486 -24.16 11.66 34.13
N SER A 487 -25.34 12.05 33.64
CA SER A 487 -25.55 12.43 32.24
C SER A 487 -25.93 13.91 32.12
N ALA A 488 -25.21 14.67 31.28
CA ALA A 488 -25.66 15.97 30.80
C ALA A 488 -26.40 15.80 29.45
N SER A 489 -27.34 16.69 29.17
CA SER A 489 -27.95 16.81 27.85
C SER A 489 -27.93 18.28 27.45
N LEU A 490 -27.26 18.55 26.33
CA LEU A 490 -27.17 19.86 25.70
C LEU A 490 -28.13 19.91 24.51
N THR A 491 -28.69 21.08 24.26
CA THR A 491 -29.43 21.39 23.02
C THR A 491 -28.71 22.53 22.31
N VAL A 492 -28.19 22.23 21.12
CA VAL A 492 -27.48 23.16 20.23
C VAL A 492 -28.42 23.56 19.09
N LEU A 493 -28.60 24.87 18.89
CA LEU A 493 -29.37 25.43 17.79
C LEU A 493 -28.42 26.08 16.79
N VAL A 494 -28.51 25.72 15.51
CA VAL A 494 -27.72 26.35 14.43
C VAL A 494 -28.66 26.85 13.35
N THR A 495 -28.50 28.09 12.92
CA THR A 495 -29.27 28.71 11.84
C THR A 495 -28.32 29.13 10.72
N SER A 496 -28.58 28.69 9.49
CA SER A 496 -27.84 29.18 8.32
C SER A 496 -28.56 30.35 7.66
N ALA A 497 -27.83 31.39 7.25
CA ALA A 497 -28.39 32.50 6.48
C ALA A 497 -28.67 32.11 5.02
N ASN A 498 -27.93 31.16 4.47
CA ASN A 498 -27.96 30.75 3.06
C ASN A 498 -28.33 29.27 2.92
N ALA A 499 -28.81 28.85 1.75
CA ALA A 499 -29.01 27.43 1.47
C ALA A 499 -27.64 26.78 1.19
N THR A 500 -27.23 25.82 2.02
CA THR A 500 -25.90 25.18 1.98
C THR A 500 -25.91 23.89 2.79
N SER A 501 -24.94 23.00 2.56
CA SER A 501 -24.62 21.92 3.50
C SER A 501 -23.49 22.34 4.42
N ALA A 502 -23.50 21.88 5.67
CA ALA A 502 -22.43 22.12 6.64
C ALA A 502 -22.25 20.94 7.60
N LEU A 503 -21.05 20.83 8.16
CA LEU A 503 -20.75 20.04 9.34
C LEU A 503 -20.95 20.93 10.57
N VAL A 504 -21.79 20.50 11.52
CA VAL A 504 -21.96 21.15 12.82
C VAL A 504 -21.17 20.38 13.86
N ASP A 505 -20.12 20.98 14.38
CA ASP A 505 -19.28 20.44 15.46
C ASP A 505 -19.72 21.01 16.82
N VAL A 506 -19.68 20.19 17.86
CA VAL A 506 -20.02 20.58 19.25
C VAL A 506 -18.98 19.99 20.20
N GLU A 507 -18.22 20.88 20.83
CA GLU A 507 -17.22 20.53 21.84
C GLU A 507 -17.72 20.85 23.24
N ILE A 508 -17.36 20.03 24.22
CA ILE A 508 -17.45 20.35 25.64
C ILE A 508 -16.03 20.41 26.20
N VAL A 509 -15.64 21.56 26.71
CA VAL A 509 -14.31 21.84 27.26
C VAL A 509 -14.35 21.84 28.79
N ALA A 510 -13.35 21.21 29.41
CA ALA A 510 -13.22 21.06 30.85
C ALA A 510 -12.91 22.39 31.58
N PRO A 511 -13.07 22.44 32.92
CA PRO A 511 -12.74 23.61 33.72
C PRO A 511 -11.27 23.97 33.54
N GLY A 512 -11.00 25.21 33.12
CA GLY A 512 -9.67 25.65 32.69
C GLY A 512 -9.57 25.96 31.19
N GLY A 513 -10.55 25.54 30.37
CA GLY A 513 -10.77 26.07 29.02
C GLY A 513 -9.82 25.57 27.93
N SER A 514 -8.95 24.59 28.21
CA SER A 514 -7.94 24.08 27.26
C SER A 514 -7.99 22.56 27.02
N THR A 515 -8.77 21.81 27.82
CA THR A 515 -8.90 20.35 27.70
C THR A 515 -10.26 20.00 27.15
N LEU A 516 -10.30 19.46 25.92
CA LEU A 516 -11.50 18.90 25.33
C LEU A 516 -11.96 17.67 26.14
N ALA A 517 -13.15 17.73 26.73
CA ALA A 517 -13.72 16.66 27.54
C ALA A 517 -14.67 15.75 26.76
N TYR A 518 -15.26 16.28 25.69
CA TYR A 518 -16.16 15.58 24.78
C TYR A 518 -16.29 16.35 23.48
N GLN A 519 -16.48 15.66 22.36
CA GLN A 519 -16.79 16.26 21.07
C GLN A 519 -17.77 15.37 20.32
N VAL A 520 -18.67 15.97 19.57
CA VAL A 520 -19.53 15.29 18.61
C VAL A 520 -19.84 16.24 17.45
N TRP A 521 -19.82 15.72 16.23
CA TRP A 521 -20.17 16.49 15.04
C TRP A 521 -21.24 15.79 14.20
N PHE A 522 -21.93 16.60 13.42
CA PHE A 522 -23.00 16.21 12.51
C PHE A 522 -22.59 16.70 11.12
N ASP A 523 -22.05 15.81 10.29
CA ASP A 523 -21.57 16.15 8.94
C ASP A 523 -22.73 16.20 7.91
N ASN A 524 -22.52 16.82 6.74
CA ASN A 524 -23.45 16.88 5.60
C ASN A 524 -24.86 17.40 5.94
N GLN A 525 -25.00 18.28 6.93
CA GLN A 525 -26.28 18.84 7.35
C GLN A 525 -26.75 19.89 6.34
N ALA A 526 -27.75 19.54 5.52
CA ALA A 526 -28.34 20.45 4.54
C ALA A 526 -29.26 21.48 5.20
N PHE A 527 -28.93 22.76 5.10
CA PHE A 527 -29.77 23.89 5.50
C PHE A 527 -30.41 24.55 4.28
N THR A 528 -31.69 24.93 4.39
CA THR A 528 -32.25 25.98 3.53
C THR A 528 -31.95 27.36 4.13
N ALA A 529 -32.00 28.41 3.31
CA ALA A 529 -31.75 29.78 3.78
C ALA A 529 -32.71 30.18 4.91
N GLY A 530 -32.17 30.62 6.04
CA GLY A 530 -32.91 30.97 7.25
C GLY A 530 -33.33 29.77 8.13
N GLN A 531 -32.99 28.53 7.76
CA GLN A 531 -33.40 27.34 8.52
C GLN A 531 -32.60 27.21 9.83
N GLN A 532 -33.32 27.14 10.95
CA GLN A 532 -32.77 26.71 12.23
C GLN A 532 -32.91 25.19 12.38
N ARG A 533 -31.82 24.51 12.75
CA ARG A 533 -31.77 23.09 13.11
C ARG A 533 -31.39 22.96 14.59
N SER A 534 -31.89 21.91 15.23
CA SER A 534 -31.63 21.60 16.64
C SER A 534 -30.93 20.25 16.76
N TYR A 535 -29.86 20.22 17.56
CA TYR A 535 -28.99 19.08 17.79
C TYR A 535 -28.99 18.76 19.28
N ALA A 536 -29.50 17.59 19.65
CA ALA A 536 -29.43 17.09 21.02
C ALA A 536 -28.08 16.39 21.21
N VAL A 537 -27.28 16.88 22.15
CA VAL A 537 -25.93 16.39 22.46
C VAL A 537 -25.95 15.81 23.88
N PRO A 538 -26.25 14.51 24.04
CA PRO A 538 -26.14 13.82 25.31
C PRO A 538 -24.67 13.52 25.62
N TRP A 539 -24.22 13.83 26.82
CA TRP A 539 -22.86 13.51 27.29
C TRP A 539 -22.92 12.71 28.59
N GLN A 540 -22.37 11.49 28.57
CA GLN A 540 -22.11 10.74 29.80
C GLN A 540 -20.83 11.27 30.44
N ILE A 541 -20.98 11.90 31.60
CA ILE A 541 -19.88 12.54 32.31
C ILE A 541 -19.08 11.43 33.00
N PRO A 542 -17.77 11.27 32.71
CA PRO A 542 -16.97 10.24 33.37
C PRO A 542 -17.03 10.35 34.91
N THR A 543 -16.98 9.23 35.62
CA THR A 543 -16.85 9.22 37.10
C THR A 543 -15.55 9.87 37.57
N SER A 544 -14.54 9.92 36.70
CA SER A 544 -13.26 10.62 36.87
C SER A 544 -13.26 12.07 36.38
N ALA A 545 -14.40 12.62 35.93
CA ALA A 545 -14.47 13.99 35.46
C ALA A 545 -14.14 14.99 36.57
N LEU A 546 -13.36 16.02 36.23
CA LEU A 546 -13.00 17.08 37.16
C LEU A 546 -14.25 17.86 37.58
N ALA A 547 -14.41 18.13 38.87
CA ALA A 547 -15.45 19.03 39.33
C ALA A 547 -15.13 20.48 38.93
N GLY A 548 -16.12 21.21 38.42
CA GLY A 548 -15.98 22.61 37.98
C GLY A 548 -16.89 22.96 36.79
N THR A 549 -16.75 24.17 36.26
CA THR A 549 -17.57 24.67 35.13
C THR A 549 -16.99 24.21 33.79
N TYR A 550 -17.80 23.50 33.02
CA TYR A 550 -17.54 23.10 31.64
C TYR A 550 -18.15 24.13 30.68
N ALA A 551 -17.52 24.35 29.54
CA ALA A 551 -17.97 25.26 28.47
C ALA A 551 -18.29 24.48 27.20
N VAL A 552 -19.26 24.94 26.42
CA VAL A 552 -19.68 24.31 25.15
C VAL A 552 -19.27 25.21 23.99
N ASN A 553 -18.48 24.72 23.04
CA ASN A 553 -18.20 25.42 21.79
C ASN A 553 -19.00 24.79 20.64
N ILE A 554 -19.24 25.56 19.57
CA ILE A 554 -19.91 25.07 18.35
C ILE A 554 -19.12 25.54 17.13
N GLY A 555 -18.71 24.61 16.29
CA GLY A 555 -18.12 24.87 14.98
C GLY A 555 -19.10 24.63 13.84
N MET A 556 -18.99 25.39 12.77
CA MET A 556 -19.71 25.17 11.52
C MET A 556 -18.68 25.12 10.40
N TYR A 557 -18.59 24.00 9.70
CA TYR A 557 -17.63 23.77 8.61
C TYR A 557 -18.36 23.41 7.30
N ALA A 558 -17.67 23.50 6.17
CA ALA A 558 -18.02 22.75 4.97
C ALA A 558 -18.00 21.24 5.26
N PRO A 559 -18.81 20.42 4.58
CA PRO A 559 -18.84 18.99 4.80
C PRO A 559 -17.46 18.33 4.65
N GLY A 560 -17.22 17.25 5.39
CA GLY A 560 -15.90 16.61 5.46
C GLY A 560 -14.81 17.50 6.08
N TRP A 561 -15.18 18.39 7.02
CA TRP A 561 -14.28 19.32 7.73
C TRP A 561 -13.53 20.35 6.86
N ALA A 562 -13.89 20.49 5.58
CA ALA A 562 -13.01 21.13 4.59
C ALA A 562 -12.75 22.64 4.78
N SER A 563 -13.69 23.41 5.34
CA SER A 563 -13.53 24.87 5.51
C SER A 563 -14.40 25.40 6.64
N LEU A 564 -13.82 26.04 7.65
CA LEU A 564 -14.59 26.64 8.75
C LEU A 564 -15.46 27.80 8.23
N TYR A 565 -16.78 27.68 8.32
CA TYR A 565 -17.76 28.74 8.06
C TYR A 565 -17.98 29.66 9.27
N GLY A 566 -17.78 29.17 10.50
CA GLY A 566 -17.83 30.00 11.70
C GLY A 566 -17.70 29.20 12.99
N TRP A 567 -17.36 29.89 14.09
CA TRP A 567 -17.14 29.28 15.41
C TRP A 567 -17.80 30.10 16.51
N THR A 568 -18.41 29.43 17.49
CA THR A 568 -19.05 30.03 18.66
C THR A 568 -18.48 29.42 19.93
N SER A 569 -17.53 30.10 20.57
CA SER A 569 -16.95 29.66 21.84
C SER A 569 -17.90 29.93 23.01
N SER A 570 -17.92 29.03 24.00
CA SER A 570 -18.71 29.17 25.24
C SER A 570 -20.20 29.47 25.00
N ALA A 571 -20.79 28.87 23.96
CA ALA A 571 -22.20 28.96 23.60
C ALA A 571 -23.16 28.53 24.72
N ALA A 572 -22.69 27.71 25.68
CA ALA A 572 -23.31 27.44 26.98
C ALA A 572 -22.24 27.03 28.01
N THR A 573 -22.63 26.99 29.29
CA THR A 573 -21.83 26.40 30.38
C THR A 573 -22.71 25.60 31.33
N PHE A 574 -22.12 24.63 32.04
CA PHE A 574 -22.75 23.88 33.13
C PHE A 574 -21.67 23.34 34.09
N ILE A 575 -22.07 22.95 35.31
CA ILE A 575 -21.13 22.56 36.38
C ILE A 575 -21.12 21.04 36.55
N VAL A 576 -19.93 20.43 36.67
CA VAL A 576 -19.77 19.06 37.17
C VAL A 576 -19.42 19.08 38.64
N VAL A 577 -20.06 18.22 39.44
CA VAL A 577 -19.80 18.05 40.88
C VAL A 577 -19.26 16.64 41.19
N PRO A 578 -18.51 16.43 42.29
CA PRO A 578 -17.92 15.12 42.60
C PRO A 578 -18.94 13.99 42.73
N ALA A 579 -18.52 12.77 42.40
CA ALA A 579 -19.36 11.57 42.54
C ALA A 579 -19.65 11.24 44.03
N PRO A 580 -20.84 10.72 44.38
CA PRO A 580 -21.14 10.25 45.73
C PRO A 580 -20.27 9.07 46.16
N ALA A 581 -19.78 9.08 47.40
CA ALA A 581 -18.93 8.00 47.93
C ALA A 581 -19.72 6.68 48.11
N ALA A 582 -19.13 5.57 47.68
CA ALA A 582 -19.75 4.24 47.78
C ALA A 582 -19.64 3.64 49.19
N THR A 583 -20.71 3.00 49.66
CA THR A 583 -20.75 2.28 50.96
C THR A 583 -20.06 0.90 50.84
N PRO A 584 -19.25 0.45 51.82
CA PRO A 584 -18.52 -0.83 51.72
C PRO A 584 -19.42 -2.06 51.78
N ALA A 585 -19.08 -3.09 51.00
CA ALA A 585 -19.72 -4.41 50.98
C ALA A 585 -18.97 -5.45 51.85
N PRO A 586 -19.63 -6.51 52.37
CA PRO A 586 -19.05 -7.39 53.39
C PRO A 586 -18.10 -8.48 52.87
N THR A 587 -17.18 -8.89 53.73
CA THR A 587 -16.06 -9.82 53.45
C THR A 587 -16.47 -11.30 53.47
N SER A 588 -15.92 -12.11 52.56
CA SER A 588 -16.07 -13.58 52.52
C SER A 588 -14.86 -14.33 53.12
N ALA A 589 -15.10 -15.56 53.58
CA ALA A 589 -14.18 -16.38 54.38
C ALA A 589 -13.19 -17.24 53.55
N PRO A 590 -12.06 -17.71 54.13
CA PRO A 590 -10.96 -18.31 53.36
C PRO A 590 -11.07 -19.84 53.12
N THR A 591 -10.43 -20.29 52.04
CA THR A 591 -10.33 -21.70 51.59
C THR A 591 -8.87 -22.20 51.68
N PRO A 592 -8.58 -23.46 52.06
CA PRO A 592 -7.22 -23.92 52.39
C PRO A 592 -6.30 -24.22 51.20
N VAL A 593 -4.99 -24.29 51.50
CA VAL A 593 -3.86 -24.35 50.56
C VAL A 593 -3.45 -25.80 50.19
N PRO A 594 -3.05 -26.11 48.94
CA PRO A 594 -2.49 -27.41 48.54
C PRO A 594 -0.96 -27.51 48.72
N THR A 595 -0.48 -28.70 49.10
CA THR A 595 0.95 -29.01 49.36
C THR A 595 1.73 -29.36 48.08
N ALA A 596 3.02 -28.99 48.02
CA ALA A 596 3.92 -29.25 46.87
C ALA A 596 4.59 -30.65 46.90
N PRO A 597 4.94 -31.24 45.73
CA PRO A 597 5.70 -32.49 45.63
C PRO A 597 7.25 -32.26 45.67
N PRO A 598 8.06 -33.29 45.99
CA PRO A 598 9.47 -33.13 46.38
C PRO A 598 10.52 -33.21 45.25
N THR A 599 11.66 -32.58 45.48
CA THR A 599 12.86 -32.53 44.61
C THR A 599 13.78 -33.75 44.79
N PRO A 600 14.36 -34.34 43.71
CA PRO A 600 15.43 -35.34 43.81
C PRO A 600 16.83 -34.72 44.06
N ALA A 601 17.67 -35.43 44.83
CA ALA A 601 19.03 -35.03 45.20
C ALA A 601 20.12 -35.82 44.40
N PRO A 602 21.39 -35.36 44.36
CA PRO A 602 22.41 -35.89 43.45
C PRO A 602 23.21 -37.08 44.00
N THR A 603 23.82 -37.88 43.11
CA THR A 603 24.72 -39.00 43.45
C THR A 603 26.00 -38.95 42.59
N ALA A 604 27.13 -39.42 43.15
CA ALA A 604 28.49 -39.11 42.68
C ALA A 604 29.26 -40.28 41.99
N SER A 605 30.42 -39.91 41.44
CA SER A 605 31.39 -40.67 40.64
C SER A 605 32.19 -41.78 41.36
N VAL A 606 32.59 -42.84 40.63
CA VAL A 606 33.82 -43.64 40.86
C VAL A 606 34.42 -44.15 39.51
N VAL A 607 35.75 -44.28 39.45
CA VAL A 607 36.59 -44.67 38.29
C VAL A 607 37.24 -46.07 38.51
N PRO A 608 37.70 -46.79 37.45
CA PRO A 608 39.08 -47.30 37.50
C PRO A 608 39.89 -47.15 36.19
N ILE A 609 41.22 -47.32 36.33
CA ILE A 609 42.30 -46.86 35.42
C ILE A 609 43.01 -48.06 34.76
N ARG A 610 43.52 -47.93 33.50
CA ARG A 610 44.95 -48.18 33.11
C ARG A 610 45.27 -48.12 31.59
N THR A 611 45.99 -47.05 31.22
CA THR A 611 47.25 -47.00 30.42
C THR A 611 47.52 -47.99 29.26
N VAL A 612 47.80 -47.47 28.05
CA VAL A 612 49.15 -47.51 27.38
C VAL A 612 49.32 -46.35 26.36
N THR A 613 50.57 -45.92 26.13
CA THR A 613 51.12 -44.87 25.23
C THR A 613 52.61 -45.26 24.95
N PRO A 614 53.38 -44.85 23.91
CA PRO A 614 53.14 -43.96 22.74
C PRO A 614 53.60 -44.44 21.31
N ALA A 615 53.21 -43.66 20.28
CA ALA A 615 53.99 -43.21 19.08
C ALA A 615 54.42 -44.19 17.95
N PRO A 616 54.75 -43.68 16.74
CA PRO A 616 54.35 -42.43 16.05
C PRO A 616 53.86 -42.66 14.59
N THR A 617 53.55 -41.58 13.83
CA THR A 617 54.09 -41.28 12.46
C THR A 617 53.08 -40.60 11.50
N VAL A 618 53.32 -39.29 11.25
CA VAL A 618 53.05 -38.49 10.02
C VAL A 618 51.59 -38.15 9.62
N ALA A 619 51.42 -36.91 9.14
CA ALA A 619 50.17 -36.27 8.74
C ALA A 619 49.87 -36.38 7.23
N PRO A 620 48.58 -36.33 6.81
CA PRO A 620 48.19 -36.06 5.44
C PRO A 620 47.97 -34.55 5.20
N THR A 621 48.62 -33.98 4.19
CA THR A 621 48.43 -32.58 3.79
C THR A 621 48.11 -32.48 2.29
N ALA A 622 47.07 -31.70 1.99
CA ALA A 622 46.71 -31.11 0.69
C ALA A 622 46.60 -32.02 -0.56
N THR A 623 45.35 -32.26 -0.97
CA THR A 623 44.99 -32.53 -2.37
C THR A 623 44.96 -31.20 -3.16
N PRO A 624 45.68 -31.04 -4.28
CA PRO A 624 45.63 -29.82 -5.11
C PRO A 624 44.42 -29.77 -6.05
N ALA A 625 44.11 -28.57 -6.52
CA ALA A 625 43.02 -28.28 -7.47
C ALA A 625 43.32 -28.70 -8.92
N PRO A 626 42.29 -28.96 -9.76
CA PRO A 626 42.44 -29.15 -11.20
C PRO A 626 42.56 -27.81 -11.96
N THR A 627 43.30 -27.81 -13.08
CA THR A 627 43.46 -26.63 -13.95
C THR A 627 43.15 -26.96 -15.42
N ALA A 628 42.35 -26.08 -16.04
CA ALA A 628 42.12 -25.79 -17.46
C ALA A 628 42.28 -26.88 -18.57
N PRO A 629 41.24 -27.11 -19.41
CA PRO A 629 41.39 -27.68 -20.75
C PRO A 629 41.93 -26.63 -21.77
N PRO A 630 42.47 -27.04 -22.94
CA PRO A 630 43.25 -26.17 -23.83
C PRO A 630 42.45 -25.38 -24.87
N THR A 631 43.02 -24.24 -25.27
CA THR A 631 42.59 -23.38 -26.39
C THR A 631 42.78 -24.07 -27.76
N PRO A 632 41.76 -24.06 -28.66
CA PRO A 632 41.93 -24.46 -30.06
C PRO A 632 42.73 -23.45 -30.90
N ALA A 633 43.50 -23.96 -31.87
CA ALA A 633 44.20 -23.16 -32.88
C ALA A 633 43.23 -22.67 -34.00
N PRO A 634 43.60 -21.66 -34.82
CA PRO A 634 42.62 -20.84 -35.53
C PRO A 634 42.00 -21.56 -36.73
N THR A 635 40.66 -21.46 -36.84
CA THR A 635 39.91 -21.86 -38.04
C THR A 635 39.50 -20.59 -38.81
N ALA A 636 39.48 -20.71 -40.14
CA ALA A 636 39.48 -19.60 -41.11
C ALA A 636 38.54 -18.42 -40.80
N THR A 637 39.09 -17.21 -40.96
CA THR A 637 38.40 -15.92 -40.97
C THR A 637 37.17 -15.95 -41.88
N ALA A 638 35.97 -15.80 -41.31
CA ALA A 638 34.79 -15.45 -42.07
C ALA A 638 34.98 -14.05 -42.67
N ALA A 639 34.60 -13.85 -43.94
CA ALA A 639 34.68 -12.55 -44.58
C ALA A 639 33.85 -11.51 -43.79
N PRO A 640 34.31 -10.25 -43.67
CA PRO A 640 33.60 -9.24 -42.89
C PRO A 640 32.19 -9.03 -43.46
N THR A 641 31.20 -9.10 -42.57
CA THR A 641 29.84 -8.65 -42.86
C THR A 641 29.91 -7.19 -43.32
N PRO A 642 29.35 -6.82 -44.48
CA PRO A 642 29.45 -5.44 -44.96
C PRO A 642 28.77 -4.49 -43.98
N ALA A 643 29.52 -3.50 -43.53
CA ALA A 643 29.00 -2.43 -42.67
C ALA A 643 27.75 -1.79 -43.31
N PRO A 644 26.73 -1.38 -42.51
CA PRO A 644 25.56 -0.72 -43.04
C PRO A 644 25.98 0.54 -43.81
N THR A 645 25.55 0.64 -45.08
CA THR A 645 25.88 1.76 -45.96
C THR A 645 25.62 3.08 -45.24
N PRO A 646 26.62 3.97 -45.11
CA PRO A 646 26.44 5.21 -44.35
C PRO A 646 25.30 6.02 -44.92
N THR A 647 24.37 6.45 -44.05
CA THR A 647 23.30 7.39 -44.42
C THR A 647 23.96 8.59 -45.10
N PRO A 648 23.63 8.93 -46.36
CA PRO A 648 24.31 10.00 -47.08
C PRO A 648 24.25 11.32 -46.29
N GLY A 649 25.42 11.80 -45.84
CA GLY A 649 25.55 13.05 -45.11
C GLY A 649 25.91 12.99 -43.62
N LEU A 650 26.50 11.90 -43.12
CA LEU A 650 27.23 11.91 -41.84
C LEU A 650 28.69 11.49 -42.05
N THR A 651 29.63 12.21 -41.43
CA THR A 651 31.07 11.87 -41.41
C THR A 651 31.55 11.88 -39.97
N LEU A 652 32.11 10.75 -39.52
CA LEU A 652 32.54 10.50 -38.15
C LEU A 652 34.05 10.23 -38.13
N GLY A 653 34.76 10.68 -37.11
CA GLY A 653 36.17 10.34 -36.87
C GLY A 653 36.57 10.61 -35.43
N ALA A 654 37.75 10.16 -35.00
CA ALA A 654 38.28 10.44 -33.68
C ALA A 654 39.77 10.79 -33.72
N SER A 655 40.27 11.32 -32.61
CA SER A 655 41.68 11.58 -32.36
C SER A 655 41.97 11.45 -30.87
N THR A 656 43.22 11.13 -30.51
CA THR A 656 43.65 11.01 -29.11
C THR A 656 44.77 12.02 -28.82
N THR A 657 44.92 12.42 -27.55
CA THR A 657 46.00 13.31 -27.12
C THR A 657 47.37 12.63 -27.12
N SER A 658 47.42 11.30 -27.22
CA SER A 658 48.65 10.51 -27.27
C SER A 658 48.39 9.15 -27.92
N SER A 659 49.34 8.67 -28.73
CA SER A 659 49.31 7.33 -29.33
C SER A 659 49.78 6.22 -28.38
N THR A 660 50.37 6.58 -27.24
CA THR A 660 50.73 5.64 -26.16
C THR A 660 50.51 6.29 -24.80
N ILE A 661 49.98 5.54 -23.83
CA ILE A 661 49.73 5.98 -22.45
C ILE A 661 50.09 4.86 -21.47
N ALA A 662 50.46 5.18 -20.23
CA ALA A 662 50.69 4.17 -19.20
C ALA A 662 49.38 3.82 -18.46
N ALA A 663 49.26 2.59 -17.97
CA ALA A 663 48.21 2.23 -17.02
C ALA A 663 48.23 3.17 -15.80
N GLY A 664 47.09 3.75 -15.44
CA GLY A 664 46.97 4.81 -14.43
C GLY A 664 47.13 6.25 -14.95
N GLY A 665 47.41 6.46 -16.24
CA GLY A 665 47.43 7.79 -16.87
C GLY A 665 46.05 8.23 -17.40
N THR A 666 45.87 9.53 -17.64
CA THR A 666 44.65 10.06 -18.28
C THR A 666 44.89 10.32 -19.76
N LEU A 667 44.02 9.77 -20.62
CA LEU A 667 44.01 9.99 -22.06
C LEU A 667 42.83 10.91 -22.44
N GLY A 668 43.11 11.95 -23.23
CA GLY A 668 42.07 12.72 -23.90
C GLY A 668 41.73 12.09 -25.25
N ILE A 669 40.44 11.98 -25.53
CA ILE A 669 39.86 11.53 -26.79
C ILE A 669 39.01 12.68 -27.33
N SER A 670 38.99 12.87 -28.65
CA SER A 670 38.15 13.89 -29.30
C SER A 670 37.51 13.28 -30.54
N ALA A 671 36.23 12.95 -30.43
CA ALA A 671 35.40 12.53 -31.55
C ALA A 671 34.95 13.76 -32.36
N SER A 672 34.88 13.65 -33.68
CA SER A 672 34.47 14.70 -34.60
C SER A 672 33.38 14.19 -35.54
N ILE A 673 32.22 14.85 -35.51
CA ILE A 673 31.03 14.47 -36.27
C ILE A 673 30.68 15.65 -37.17
N THR A 674 30.47 15.39 -38.46
CA THR A 674 29.94 16.35 -39.44
C THR A 674 28.59 15.87 -39.96
N SER A 675 27.56 16.71 -39.90
CA SER A 675 26.25 16.41 -40.48
C SER A 675 25.94 17.32 -41.65
N ALA A 676 25.63 16.75 -42.81
CA ALA A 676 25.32 17.48 -44.04
C ALA A 676 23.90 18.09 -44.05
N ILE A 677 23.02 17.66 -43.15
CA ILE A 677 21.68 18.24 -42.97
C ILE A 677 21.46 18.67 -41.52
N ALA A 678 20.53 19.59 -41.28
CA ALA A 678 20.13 19.91 -39.92
C ALA A 678 19.36 18.73 -39.29
N ARG A 679 19.76 18.30 -38.09
CA ARG A 679 19.15 17.20 -37.33
C ARG A 679 19.58 17.23 -35.87
N THR A 680 18.79 16.62 -35.00
CA THR A 680 19.19 16.33 -33.61
C THR A 680 19.54 14.85 -33.51
N VAL A 681 20.70 14.55 -32.93
CA VAL A 681 21.27 13.20 -32.85
C VAL A 681 21.80 12.91 -31.45
N LEU A 682 21.99 11.64 -31.15
CA LEU A 682 22.91 11.21 -30.10
C LEU A 682 24.27 10.91 -30.75
N VAL A 683 25.36 11.27 -30.07
CA VAL A 683 26.75 10.91 -30.44
C VAL A 683 27.27 9.98 -29.37
N ASP A 684 27.88 8.87 -29.76
CA ASP A 684 28.47 7.88 -28.85
C ASP A 684 29.97 7.73 -29.11
N VAL A 685 30.76 7.49 -28.06
CA VAL A 685 32.21 7.32 -28.12
C VAL A 685 32.61 6.18 -27.20
N GLU A 686 33.11 5.10 -27.78
CA GLU A 686 33.54 3.90 -27.05
C GLU A 686 35.06 3.76 -27.07
N VAL A 687 35.62 3.11 -26.05
CA VAL A 687 36.98 2.58 -26.04
C VAL A 687 36.91 1.07 -25.88
N ILE A 688 37.50 0.35 -26.82
CA ILE A 688 37.56 -1.12 -26.87
C ILE A 688 38.96 -1.60 -26.51
N ALA A 689 39.04 -2.70 -25.77
CA ALA A 689 40.27 -3.34 -25.34
C ALA A 689 41.06 -4.00 -26.51
N PRO A 690 42.30 -4.48 -26.27
CA PRO A 690 43.12 -5.12 -27.30
C PRO A 690 42.62 -6.48 -27.82
N ASP A 691 41.50 -6.99 -27.30
CA ASP A 691 40.79 -8.15 -27.85
C ASP A 691 39.78 -7.77 -28.94
N ASP A 692 39.64 -6.48 -29.26
CA ASP A 692 38.76 -5.92 -30.29
C ASP A 692 37.25 -6.16 -30.03
N VAL A 693 36.89 -6.51 -28.78
CA VAL A 693 35.51 -6.85 -28.38
C VAL A 693 35.11 -6.26 -27.02
N THR A 694 36.02 -6.19 -26.06
CA THR A 694 35.68 -5.77 -24.69
C THR A 694 35.61 -4.24 -24.60
N LEU A 695 34.41 -3.70 -24.44
CA LEU A 695 34.17 -2.30 -24.10
C LEU A 695 34.75 -1.97 -22.71
N VAL A 696 35.71 -1.05 -22.64
CA VAL A 696 36.38 -0.62 -21.38
C VAL A 696 36.02 0.80 -20.96
N HIS A 697 35.39 1.58 -21.84
CA HIS A 697 34.88 2.91 -21.57
C HIS A 697 33.83 3.31 -22.61
N GLN A 698 32.82 4.05 -22.21
CA GLN A 698 31.84 4.65 -23.12
C GLN A 698 31.42 6.01 -22.58
N GLU A 699 31.30 7.00 -23.46
CA GLU A 699 30.73 8.31 -23.16
C GLU A 699 29.89 8.77 -24.37
N TRP A 700 28.61 9.06 -24.13
CA TRP A 700 27.69 9.55 -25.15
C TRP A 700 27.15 10.95 -24.82
N PHE A 701 26.61 11.60 -25.85
CA PHE A 701 26.08 12.95 -25.84
C PHE A 701 24.73 12.92 -26.57
N ASP A 702 23.62 12.92 -25.83
CA ASP A 702 22.27 12.89 -26.41
C ASP A 702 21.76 14.30 -26.78
N ASN A 703 20.70 14.39 -27.59
CA ASN A 703 20.02 15.62 -28.00
C ASN A 703 20.93 16.69 -28.63
N GLN A 704 21.96 16.25 -29.37
CA GLN A 704 22.93 17.11 -30.02
C GLN A 704 22.38 17.62 -31.36
N THR A 705 21.93 18.88 -31.35
CA THR A 705 21.50 19.56 -32.57
C THR A 705 22.70 19.93 -33.46
N PHE A 706 22.56 19.65 -34.76
CA PHE A 706 23.44 20.08 -35.85
C PHE A 706 22.67 20.95 -36.83
N THR A 707 23.34 21.94 -37.42
CA THR A 707 22.90 22.58 -38.67
C THR A 707 23.53 21.90 -39.88
N ALA A 708 22.97 22.14 -41.08
CA ALA A 708 23.46 21.53 -42.31
C ALA A 708 24.92 21.96 -42.62
N GLY A 709 25.80 20.98 -42.79
CA GLY A 709 27.24 21.15 -43.00
C GLY A 709 28.06 21.34 -41.71
N GLN A 710 27.45 21.32 -40.53
CA GLN A 710 28.15 21.61 -39.28
C GLN A 710 29.03 20.43 -38.83
N THR A 711 30.29 20.72 -38.50
CA THR A 711 31.17 19.82 -37.74
C THR A 711 31.17 20.21 -36.26
N ARG A 712 31.08 19.24 -35.37
CA ARG A 712 31.21 19.40 -33.91
C ARG A 712 32.20 18.38 -33.35
N ALA A 713 32.98 18.80 -32.35
CA ALA A 713 33.91 17.95 -31.64
C ALA A 713 33.40 17.65 -30.23
N TYR A 714 33.65 16.44 -29.74
CA TYR A 714 33.20 15.90 -28.47
C TYR A 714 34.41 15.39 -27.69
N PRO A 715 34.92 16.15 -26.71
CA PRO A 715 36.04 15.74 -25.88
C PRO A 715 35.58 14.75 -24.81
N VAL A 716 36.26 13.62 -24.73
CA VAL A 716 36.08 12.52 -23.77
C VAL A 716 37.39 12.37 -22.99
N SER A 717 37.33 12.10 -21.69
CA SER A 717 38.52 11.97 -20.84
C SER A 717 38.55 10.64 -20.10
N TRP A 718 39.38 9.72 -20.57
CA TRP A 718 39.49 8.38 -20.01
C TRP A 718 40.67 8.27 -19.05
N LEU A 719 40.40 7.97 -17.78
CA LEU A 719 41.43 7.52 -16.84
C LEU A 719 41.70 6.03 -17.08
N VAL A 720 42.86 5.71 -17.64
CA VAL A 720 43.28 4.33 -17.93
C VAL A 720 43.42 3.59 -16.59
N PRO A 721 42.72 2.47 -16.36
CA PRO A 721 42.86 1.70 -15.13
C PRO A 721 44.33 1.29 -14.88
N THR A 722 44.77 1.31 -13.62
CA THR A 722 46.12 0.82 -13.24
C THR A 722 46.30 -0.69 -13.48
N THR A 723 45.19 -1.41 -13.62
CA THR A 723 45.09 -2.83 -13.99
C THR A 723 44.92 -3.07 -15.49
N ALA A 724 44.92 -2.03 -16.33
CA ALA A 724 44.70 -2.16 -17.76
C ALA A 724 45.77 -3.06 -18.42
N VAL A 725 45.32 -3.99 -19.26
CA VAL A 725 46.19 -4.90 -20.01
C VAL A 725 46.98 -4.09 -21.04
N GLY A 726 48.29 -4.32 -21.13
CA GLY A 726 49.10 -3.66 -22.15
C GLY A 726 48.75 -4.16 -23.56
N GLY A 727 48.52 -3.25 -24.50
CA GLY A 727 48.12 -3.56 -25.87
C GLY A 727 47.53 -2.36 -26.61
N THR A 728 47.10 -2.55 -27.85
CA THR A 728 46.43 -1.51 -28.66
C THR A 728 44.94 -1.47 -28.33
N TYR A 729 44.42 -0.31 -27.95
CA TYR A 729 43.01 -0.04 -27.72
C TYR A 729 42.44 0.73 -28.92
N PHE A 730 41.15 0.55 -29.17
CA PHE A 730 40.42 1.14 -30.29
C PHE A 730 39.39 2.14 -29.78
N VAL A 731 39.10 3.17 -30.56
CA VAL A 731 38.02 4.15 -30.27
C VAL A 731 36.97 4.02 -31.36
N ASN A 732 35.73 3.66 -30.99
CA ASN A 732 34.60 3.70 -31.92
C ASN A 732 33.83 5.01 -31.74
N VAL A 733 33.14 5.45 -32.80
CA VAL A 733 32.23 6.59 -32.73
C VAL A 733 30.89 6.20 -33.37
N GLY A 734 29.81 6.41 -32.64
CA GLY A 734 28.45 6.22 -33.10
C GLY A 734 27.69 7.53 -33.27
N VAL A 735 26.71 7.55 -34.17
CA VAL A 735 25.69 8.58 -34.25
C VAL A 735 24.33 7.93 -34.41
N PHE A 736 23.41 8.22 -33.49
CA PHE A 736 22.06 7.69 -33.42
C PHE A 736 21.03 8.83 -33.53
N ALA A 737 19.76 8.49 -33.75
CA ALA A 737 18.65 9.34 -33.40
C ALA A 737 18.67 9.63 -31.88
N ALA A 738 18.19 10.79 -31.47
CA ALA A 738 18.12 11.16 -30.06
C ALA A 738 17.35 10.10 -29.23
N GLY A 739 17.77 9.88 -27.99
CA GLY A 739 17.24 8.82 -27.13
C GLY A 739 17.53 7.39 -27.63
N TRP A 740 18.65 7.18 -28.35
CA TRP A 740 19.06 5.88 -28.91
C TRP A 740 18.06 5.22 -29.90
N THR A 741 17.10 5.97 -30.42
CA THR A 741 15.93 5.41 -31.13
C THR A 741 16.21 4.76 -32.50
N ALA A 742 17.35 5.04 -33.12
CA ALA A 742 17.84 4.39 -34.35
C ALA A 742 19.33 4.68 -34.59
N LEU A 743 20.12 3.72 -35.07
CA LEU A 743 21.50 4.00 -35.53
C LEU A 743 21.47 4.76 -36.87
N TYR A 744 22.18 5.89 -36.96
CA TYR A 744 22.31 6.66 -38.21
C TYR A 744 23.65 6.44 -38.91
N SER A 745 24.74 6.28 -38.17
CA SER A 745 26.09 6.01 -38.68
C SER A 745 26.99 5.48 -37.56
N TRP A 746 27.92 4.62 -37.91
CA TRP A 746 28.89 4.01 -36.99
C TRP A 746 30.27 4.02 -37.66
N ASN A 747 31.31 4.32 -36.90
CA ASN A 747 32.70 4.29 -37.35
C ASN A 747 33.54 3.47 -36.35
N GLU A 748 33.81 2.22 -36.72
CA GLU A 748 34.69 1.31 -36.00
C GLU A 748 36.13 1.76 -36.15
N HIS A 749 36.86 1.77 -35.02
CA HIS A 749 38.29 2.09 -34.96
C HIS A 749 38.63 3.48 -35.52
N ALA A 750 37.72 4.44 -35.29
CA ALA A 750 37.84 5.85 -35.62
C ALA A 750 39.12 6.51 -35.07
N ALA A 751 39.73 5.96 -34.01
CA ALA A 751 41.12 6.16 -33.62
C ALA A 751 41.68 4.92 -32.89
N THR A 752 43.01 4.87 -32.69
CA THR A 752 43.68 3.83 -31.89
C THR A 752 44.82 4.42 -31.05
N PHE A 753 45.17 3.75 -29.95
CA PHE A 753 46.31 4.10 -29.09
C PHE A 753 46.77 2.88 -28.29
N ALA A 754 48.00 2.88 -27.78
CA ALA A 754 48.55 1.78 -26.99
C ALA A 754 48.58 2.07 -25.49
N VAL A 755 48.24 1.08 -24.65
CA VAL A 755 48.51 1.11 -23.20
C VAL A 755 49.78 0.31 -22.91
N SER A 756 50.70 0.90 -22.15
CA SER A 756 51.92 0.26 -21.67
C SER A 756 51.66 -0.55 -20.40
N ALA A 757 52.06 -1.82 -20.39
CA ALA A 757 51.89 -2.72 -19.25
C ALA A 757 52.72 -2.28 -18.02
N PRO A 758 52.22 -2.49 -16.77
CA PRO A 758 52.99 -2.24 -15.56
C PRO A 758 54.20 -3.18 -15.45
N ILE A 759 55.37 -2.63 -15.12
CA ILE A 759 56.64 -3.38 -15.04
C ILE A 759 56.65 -4.31 -13.81
N ALA A 760 56.76 -5.62 -14.04
CA ALA A 760 56.90 -6.63 -12.99
C ALA A 760 58.38 -6.96 -12.70
N THR A 761 58.70 -7.19 -11.42
CA THR A 761 60.03 -7.61 -10.93
C THR A 761 60.23 -9.12 -11.12
N PRO A 762 61.40 -9.63 -11.59
CA PRO A 762 61.53 -11.01 -12.05
C PRO A 762 61.89 -12.03 -10.95
N SER A 763 61.53 -13.30 -11.18
CA SER A 763 62.03 -14.49 -10.45
C SER A 763 62.18 -15.71 -11.40
N PRO A 764 63.01 -16.72 -11.07
CA PRO A 764 63.68 -17.56 -12.09
C PRO A 764 62.98 -18.88 -12.48
N VAL A 765 63.51 -19.48 -13.56
CA VAL A 765 62.91 -20.57 -14.38
C VAL A 765 63.67 -21.91 -14.25
N PRO A 766 62.99 -23.07 -14.29
CA PRO A 766 63.59 -24.39 -14.50
C PRO A 766 63.27 -25.05 -15.87
N THR A 767 64.06 -26.08 -16.22
CA THR A 767 64.31 -26.61 -17.58
C THR A 767 63.62 -27.99 -17.85
N PRO A 768 63.23 -28.37 -19.09
CA PRO A 768 62.52 -29.62 -19.38
C PRO A 768 63.39 -30.79 -19.87
N THR A 769 62.87 -32.03 -19.83
CA THR A 769 63.42 -33.25 -20.49
C THR A 769 62.30 -34.33 -20.63
N PRO A 770 62.44 -35.46 -21.38
CA PRO A 770 61.51 -35.79 -22.46
C PRO A 770 60.68 -37.08 -22.28
N GLY A 771 59.65 -37.29 -23.13
CA GLY A 771 58.72 -38.43 -23.05
C GLY A 771 58.95 -39.55 -24.10
N PRO A 772 58.20 -40.68 -24.01
CA PRO A 772 58.18 -41.74 -25.04
C PRO A 772 56.79 -42.11 -25.62
N THR A 773 56.75 -42.21 -26.96
CA THR A 773 56.14 -43.22 -27.87
C THR A 773 54.82 -43.96 -27.55
N ALA A 774 53.98 -44.15 -28.59
CA ALA A 774 52.62 -44.76 -28.57
C ALA A 774 52.52 -46.18 -29.19
N THR A 775 51.26 -46.68 -29.42
CA THR A 775 50.76 -47.79 -30.32
C THR A 775 50.12 -48.99 -29.56
N PRO A 776 49.08 -49.73 -30.05
CA PRO A 776 47.86 -49.41 -30.84
C PRO A 776 46.52 -49.91 -30.17
N GLY A 777 45.35 -49.69 -30.81
CA GLY A 777 44.03 -50.22 -30.36
C GLY A 777 43.47 -51.40 -31.17
N PRO A 778 42.23 -51.88 -30.89
CA PRO A 778 41.34 -52.35 -31.99
C PRO A 778 39.79 -52.23 -31.82
N THR A 779 39.12 -51.92 -32.95
CA THR A 779 37.81 -52.47 -33.44
C THR A 779 36.44 -52.06 -32.82
N ALA A 780 35.39 -52.08 -33.68
CA ALA A 780 34.00 -51.57 -33.46
C ALA A 780 32.90 -52.63 -33.73
N THR A 781 31.60 -52.20 -33.82
CA THR A 781 30.37 -52.91 -34.36
C THR A 781 29.36 -53.42 -33.29
N PRO A 782 28.01 -53.46 -33.47
CA PRO A 782 27.06 -52.73 -34.36
C PRO A 782 25.85 -52.04 -33.62
N SER A 783 24.91 -51.49 -34.40
CA SER A 783 23.60 -50.91 -34.00
C SER A 783 22.40 -51.91 -34.11
N PRO A 784 21.35 -51.81 -33.28
CA PRO A 784 20.05 -52.48 -33.48
C PRO A 784 18.89 -51.54 -33.90
N ALA A 785 17.79 -52.14 -34.39
CA ALA A 785 16.78 -51.49 -35.25
C ALA A 785 15.47 -51.01 -34.57
N ALA A 786 14.63 -50.33 -35.35
CA ALA A 786 13.38 -49.68 -34.93
C ALA A 786 12.22 -50.65 -34.58
N THR A 787 11.27 -50.16 -33.77
CA THR A 787 10.06 -50.85 -33.29
C THR A 787 8.81 -50.02 -33.67
N PRO A 788 7.65 -50.63 -34.03
CA PRO A 788 6.60 -49.95 -34.80
C PRO A 788 5.61 -49.10 -33.98
N ALA A 789 4.94 -48.17 -34.67
CA ALA A 789 3.98 -47.23 -34.12
C ALA A 789 2.58 -47.84 -33.82
N PRO A 790 1.88 -47.42 -32.75
CA PRO A 790 0.53 -47.86 -32.44
C PRO A 790 -0.55 -47.11 -33.25
N THR A 791 -1.65 -47.80 -33.51
CA THR A 791 -2.79 -47.32 -34.32
C THR A 791 -3.70 -46.35 -33.56
N VAL A 792 -4.18 -45.31 -34.24
CA VAL A 792 -5.13 -44.31 -33.70
C VAL A 792 -6.53 -44.90 -33.51
N THR A 793 -7.11 -44.68 -32.33
CA THR A 793 -8.53 -44.99 -32.02
C THR A 793 -9.37 -43.69 -32.15
N PRO A 794 -10.60 -43.72 -32.71
CA PRO A 794 -11.40 -42.51 -32.91
C PRO A 794 -11.88 -41.84 -31.61
N ALA A 795 -12.07 -40.53 -31.65
CA ALA A 795 -12.42 -39.69 -30.52
C ALA A 795 -13.84 -39.96 -29.95
N PRO A 796 -14.05 -39.85 -28.62
CA PRO A 796 -15.37 -39.72 -28.03
C PRO A 796 -16.02 -38.36 -28.33
N SER A 797 -17.36 -38.34 -28.33
CA SER A 797 -18.18 -37.14 -28.55
C SER A 797 -18.02 -36.07 -27.45
N ALA A 798 -18.31 -34.82 -27.79
CA ALA A 798 -18.21 -33.66 -26.89
C ALA A 798 -19.12 -33.77 -25.66
N GLY A 799 -18.59 -33.46 -24.46
CA GLY A 799 -19.40 -33.41 -23.24
C GLY A 799 -18.66 -33.34 -21.89
N SER A 800 -17.86 -32.30 -21.62
CA SER A 800 -17.70 -31.68 -20.29
C SER A 800 -16.69 -30.51 -20.35
N GLY A 801 -16.90 -29.44 -19.58
CA GLY A 801 -16.11 -28.21 -19.65
C GLY A 801 -14.78 -28.23 -18.88
N ALA A 802 -14.07 -29.36 -18.87
CA ALA A 802 -12.78 -29.50 -18.19
C ALA A 802 -11.61 -28.97 -19.06
N ALA A 803 -10.52 -28.55 -18.42
CA ALA A 803 -9.33 -28.04 -19.11
C ALA A 803 -8.63 -29.12 -19.97
N SER A 804 -8.24 -28.77 -21.19
CA SER A 804 -7.63 -29.69 -22.17
C SER A 804 -6.11 -29.73 -22.01
N PRO A 805 -5.44 -30.90 -22.06
CA PRO A 805 -3.99 -30.98 -21.79
C PRO A 805 -3.15 -30.10 -22.73
N LEU A 806 -2.16 -29.40 -22.17
CA LEU A 806 -1.26 -28.50 -22.90
C LEU A 806 0.08 -29.16 -23.24
N HIS A 807 0.67 -28.70 -24.34
CA HIS A 807 2.07 -28.92 -24.72
C HIS A 807 2.61 -27.72 -25.51
N VAL A 808 3.93 -27.62 -25.62
CA VAL A 808 4.63 -26.60 -26.39
C VAL A 808 4.80 -27.05 -27.84
N GLN A 809 4.52 -26.17 -28.79
CA GLN A 809 4.85 -26.35 -30.21
C GLN A 809 5.47 -25.06 -30.75
N GLY A 810 6.80 -25.02 -30.80
CA GLY A 810 7.56 -23.78 -31.08
C GLY A 810 7.23 -22.70 -30.06
N ALA A 811 6.91 -21.49 -30.53
CA ALA A 811 6.55 -20.35 -29.69
C ALA A 811 5.16 -20.43 -29.01
N LYS A 812 4.41 -21.54 -29.11
CA LYS A 812 2.99 -21.57 -28.72
C LYS A 812 2.66 -22.70 -27.75
N LEU A 813 1.77 -22.42 -26.79
CA LEU A 813 1.04 -23.46 -26.06
C LEU A 813 -0.10 -23.97 -26.94
N ILE A 814 -0.21 -25.29 -27.07
CA ILE A 814 -1.21 -25.99 -27.87
C ILE A 814 -1.96 -26.99 -26.99
N ASN A 815 -3.29 -26.99 -27.07
CA ASN A 815 -4.13 -27.94 -26.34
C ASN A 815 -4.26 -29.31 -27.05
N GLY A 816 -4.91 -30.27 -26.39
CA GLY A 816 -5.16 -31.61 -26.94
C GLY A 816 -6.06 -31.66 -28.19
N LEU A 817 -6.62 -30.52 -28.62
CA LEU A 817 -7.38 -30.37 -29.87
C LEU A 817 -6.56 -29.72 -31.00
N GLY A 818 -5.27 -29.42 -30.77
CA GLY A 818 -4.40 -28.75 -31.74
C GLY A 818 -4.61 -27.24 -31.84
N GLN A 819 -5.31 -26.62 -30.89
CA GLN A 819 -5.58 -25.18 -30.87
C GLN A 819 -4.54 -24.44 -30.04
N THR A 820 -4.11 -23.26 -30.49
CA THR A 820 -3.31 -22.35 -29.66
C THR A 820 -4.10 -21.89 -28.45
N VAL A 821 -3.46 -21.87 -27.29
CA VAL A 821 -3.98 -21.34 -26.03
C VAL A 821 -3.08 -20.20 -25.59
N VAL A 822 -3.68 -19.05 -25.27
CA VAL A 822 -3.04 -17.94 -24.56
C VAL A 822 -3.65 -17.92 -23.16
N LEU A 823 -2.82 -17.92 -22.12
CA LEU A 823 -3.29 -17.95 -20.74
C LEU A 823 -3.47 -16.52 -20.24
N HIS A 824 -4.72 -16.10 -20.06
CA HIS A 824 -5.08 -14.86 -19.38
C HIS A 824 -5.61 -15.26 -18.01
N GLY A 825 -4.78 -15.09 -16.99
CA GLY A 825 -4.99 -15.65 -15.65
C GLY A 825 -4.85 -14.63 -14.53
N VAL A 826 -4.76 -15.15 -13.30
CA VAL A 826 -4.48 -14.34 -12.10
C VAL A 826 -3.55 -15.12 -11.15
N ASN A 827 -2.75 -14.38 -10.38
CA ASN A 827 -2.01 -14.96 -9.26
C ASN A 827 -2.92 -15.12 -8.04
N ARG A 828 -2.79 -16.22 -7.29
CA ARG A 828 -3.60 -16.52 -6.11
C ARG A 828 -2.70 -16.78 -4.90
N MET A 829 -2.43 -15.73 -4.12
CA MET A 829 -1.50 -15.75 -2.99
C MET A 829 -2.10 -16.41 -1.74
N GLY A 830 -1.21 -16.72 -0.80
CA GLY A 830 -1.47 -17.19 0.55
C GLY A 830 -0.95 -18.60 0.81
N THR A 831 -0.85 -19.43 -0.23
CA THR A 831 -0.35 -20.81 -0.14
C THR A 831 1.16 -20.88 0.13
N GLU A 832 1.90 -19.85 -0.21
CA GLU A 832 3.32 -19.66 0.07
C GLU A 832 3.62 -19.29 1.54
N TYR A 833 2.68 -18.67 2.27
CA TYR A 833 2.96 -18.13 3.62
C TYR A 833 2.07 -18.62 4.76
N ALA A 834 0.79 -18.90 4.54
CA ALA A 834 -0.16 -19.15 5.62
C ALA A 834 0.20 -20.39 6.49
N CYS A 835 0.81 -21.38 5.85
CA CYS A 835 1.19 -22.65 6.44
C CYS A 835 2.43 -22.55 7.34
N VAL A 836 3.48 -21.85 6.86
CA VAL A 836 4.71 -21.60 7.62
C VAL A 836 4.49 -20.58 8.74
N GLN A 837 3.62 -19.59 8.54
CA GLN A 837 3.14 -18.68 9.58
C GLN A 837 2.17 -19.34 10.57
N GLY A 838 1.73 -20.57 10.31
CA GLY A 838 1.03 -21.42 11.27
C GLY A 838 -0.43 -21.07 11.54
N TRP A 839 -1.11 -20.32 10.67
CA TRP A 839 -2.52 -19.94 10.85
C TRP A 839 -3.48 -20.57 9.83
N GLY A 840 -3.00 -21.12 8.71
CA GLY A 840 -3.90 -21.69 7.70
C GLY A 840 -3.20 -22.27 6.48
N PHE A 841 -3.95 -22.40 5.39
CA PHE A 841 -3.47 -22.89 4.10
C PHE A 841 -3.33 -21.79 3.04
N SER A 842 -4.16 -20.75 3.11
CA SER A 842 -4.13 -19.55 2.28
C SER A 842 -5.05 -18.49 2.87
N ASP A 843 -4.99 -17.26 2.36
CA ASP A 843 -6.08 -16.30 2.54
C ASP A 843 -7.36 -16.81 1.87
N GLY A 844 -8.53 -16.50 2.45
CA GLY A 844 -9.83 -16.67 1.79
C GLY A 844 -10.20 -18.11 1.36
N PRO A 845 -11.35 -18.26 0.68
CA PRO A 845 -11.81 -19.55 0.16
C PRO A 845 -11.14 -19.93 -1.17
N ASN A 846 -10.76 -21.21 -1.29
CA ASN A 846 -10.28 -21.86 -2.52
C ASN A 846 -11.30 -22.91 -3.01
N ASP A 847 -12.59 -22.57 -2.93
CA ASP A 847 -13.70 -23.48 -3.19
C ASP A 847 -14.35 -23.22 -4.57
N ALA A 848 -15.42 -23.96 -4.86
CA ALA A 848 -16.13 -23.83 -6.12
C ALA A 848 -16.80 -22.45 -6.31
N ALA A 849 -17.14 -21.73 -5.24
CA ALA A 849 -17.78 -20.42 -5.30
C ALA A 849 -16.76 -19.34 -5.69
N SER A 850 -15.57 -19.31 -5.06
CA SER A 850 -14.52 -18.37 -5.46
C SER A 850 -14.00 -18.64 -6.88
N ILE A 851 -13.99 -19.90 -7.33
CA ILE A 851 -13.69 -20.26 -8.72
C ILE A 851 -14.80 -19.81 -9.70
N GLN A 852 -16.10 -19.88 -9.34
CA GLN A 852 -17.13 -19.28 -10.19
C GLN A 852 -16.99 -17.76 -10.25
N ALA A 853 -16.61 -17.12 -9.14
CA ALA A 853 -16.35 -15.69 -9.07
C ALA A 853 -15.19 -15.29 -10.02
N MET A 854 -14.07 -16.01 -9.99
CA MET A 854 -12.94 -15.87 -10.95
C MET A 854 -13.42 -15.91 -12.40
N LYS A 855 -14.24 -16.91 -12.76
CA LYS A 855 -14.75 -17.07 -14.12
C LYS A 855 -15.63 -15.92 -14.61
N THR A 856 -16.17 -15.08 -13.73
CA THR A 856 -16.92 -13.87 -14.16
C THR A 856 -16.04 -12.82 -14.83
N TRP A 857 -14.71 -12.92 -14.69
CA TRP A 857 -13.72 -12.08 -15.36
C TRP A 857 -13.17 -12.73 -16.65
N LYS A 858 -13.75 -13.84 -17.13
CA LYS A 858 -13.31 -14.63 -18.30
C LYS A 858 -11.89 -15.22 -18.24
N ILE A 859 -11.21 -15.18 -17.10
CA ILE A 859 -9.88 -15.78 -16.97
C ILE A 859 -9.90 -17.28 -17.29
N ASN A 860 -8.79 -17.81 -17.80
CA ASN A 860 -8.66 -19.22 -18.18
C ASN A 860 -7.56 -19.98 -17.40
N ALA A 861 -6.82 -19.30 -16.51
CA ALA A 861 -5.75 -19.89 -15.72
C ALA A 861 -5.61 -19.24 -14.33
N VAL A 862 -5.05 -19.97 -13.37
CA VAL A 862 -4.68 -19.46 -12.03
C VAL A 862 -3.27 -19.92 -11.68
N ARG A 863 -2.42 -19.00 -11.23
CA ARG A 863 -1.07 -19.27 -10.73
C ARG A 863 -1.11 -19.36 -9.20
N ILE A 864 -0.49 -20.40 -8.64
CA ILE A 864 -0.57 -20.79 -7.24
C ILE A 864 0.87 -20.87 -6.68
N PRO A 865 1.30 -19.85 -5.91
CA PRO A 865 2.60 -19.84 -5.23
C PRO A 865 2.68 -20.92 -4.13
N LEU A 866 3.70 -21.77 -4.15
CA LEU A 866 3.87 -22.85 -3.18
C LEU A 866 5.04 -22.62 -2.22
N ASN A 867 4.94 -23.24 -1.04
CA ASN A 867 5.99 -23.28 -0.03
C ASN A 867 6.62 -24.68 0.05
N GLU A 868 7.93 -24.73 -0.03
CA GLU A 868 8.73 -25.96 0.03
C GLU A 868 8.55 -26.73 1.35
N ASP A 869 8.80 -26.08 2.48
CA ASP A 869 8.74 -26.71 3.80
C ASP A 869 7.34 -27.20 4.14
N CYS A 870 6.32 -26.41 3.76
CA CYS A 870 4.93 -26.82 3.92
C CYS A 870 4.60 -28.03 3.07
N TRP A 871 5.10 -28.12 1.83
CA TRP A 871 4.88 -29.30 1.00
C TRP A 871 5.62 -30.55 1.53
N LEU A 872 6.86 -30.38 2.00
CA LEU A 872 7.74 -31.45 2.45
C LEU A 872 7.54 -31.88 3.92
N ALA A 873 6.87 -31.07 4.74
CA ALA A 873 6.75 -31.23 6.20
C ALA A 873 8.10 -31.27 6.94
N ILE A 874 8.99 -30.34 6.59
CA ILE A 874 10.32 -30.19 7.20
C ILE A 874 10.41 -28.90 8.03
N ASN A 875 11.58 -28.64 8.61
CA ASN A 875 11.96 -27.37 9.24
C ASN A 875 11.00 -26.84 10.32
N GLY A 876 10.25 -27.75 10.97
CA GLY A 876 9.35 -27.42 12.07
C GLY A 876 8.03 -26.75 11.67
N VAL A 877 7.66 -26.73 10.38
CA VAL A 877 6.35 -26.24 9.94
C VAL A 877 5.24 -27.10 10.54
N SER A 878 4.22 -26.44 11.08
CA SER A 878 3.09 -27.09 11.78
C SER A 878 2.48 -28.22 10.95
N SER A 879 2.44 -29.43 11.51
CA SER A 879 1.87 -30.61 10.87
C SER A 879 0.38 -30.50 10.55
N ALA A 880 -0.33 -29.54 11.15
CA ALA A 880 -1.69 -29.18 10.76
C ALA A 880 -1.76 -28.63 9.33
N TYR A 881 -0.71 -27.93 8.87
CA TYR A 881 -0.67 -27.19 7.61
C TYR A 881 0.45 -27.63 6.66
N SER A 882 1.12 -28.76 6.94
CA SER A 882 2.23 -29.28 6.11
C SER A 882 2.03 -30.74 5.66
N GLY A 883 2.91 -31.18 4.76
CA GLY A 883 2.96 -32.54 4.23
C GLY A 883 1.66 -32.94 3.55
N ALA A 884 1.14 -34.12 3.90
CA ALA A 884 -0.10 -34.63 3.32
C ALA A 884 -1.28 -33.65 3.41
N ASN A 885 -1.37 -32.82 4.46
CA ASN A 885 -2.46 -31.85 4.62
C ASN A 885 -2.35 -30.73 3.58
N TYR A 886 -1.17 -30.11 3.45
CA TYR A 886 -0.89 -29.10 2.44
C TYR A 886 -1.06 -29.65 1.02
N GLN A 887 -0.44 -30.80 0.75
CA GLN A 887 -0.52 -31.49 -0.54
C GLN A 887 -1.96 -31.81 -0.94
N ASN A 888 -2.81 -32.23 -0.01
CA ASN A 888 -4.22 -32.53 -0.29
C ASN A 888 -5.05 -31.27 -0.53
N MET A 889 -4.76 -30.16 0.16
CA MET A 889 -5.35 -28.86 -0.13
C MET A 889 -5.02 -28.41 -1.57
N VAL A 890 -3.73 -28.40 -1.96
CA VAL A 890 -3.30 -28.01 -3.31
C VAL A 890 -3.92 -28.93 -4.38
N LYS A 891 -3.88 -30.26 -4.19
CA LYS A 891 -4.53 -31.23 -5.11
C LYS A 891 -6.03 -30.95 -5.28
N SER A 892 -6.73 -30.65 -4.20
CA SER A 892 -8.17 -30.38 -4.23
C SER A 892 -8.47 -29.09 -4.99
N TYR A 893 -7.70 -28.03 -4.75
CA TYR A 893 -7.89 -26.75 -5.43
C TYR A 893 -7.57 -26.84 -6.94
N VAL A 894 -6.44 -27.45 -7.31
CA VAL A 894 -6.09 -27.73 -8.71
C VAL A 894 -7.17 -28.58 -9.40
N SER A 895 -7.71 -29.59 -8.71
CA SER A 895 -8.81 -30.40 -9.25
C SER A 895 -10.07 -29.58 -9.53
N LEU A 896 -10.46 -28.68 -8.62
CA LEU A 896 -11.60 -27.79 -8.83
C LEU A 896 -11.37 -26.80 -9.98
N LEU A 897 -10.16 -26.23 -10.10
CA LEU A 897 -9.78 -25.35 -11.21
C LEU A 897 -9.90 -26.08 -12.55
N ASN A 898 -9.28 -27.26 -12.69
CA ASN A 898 -9.33 -28.02 -13.94
C ASN A 898 -10.73 -28.52 -14.28
N GLN A 899 -11.55 -28.92 -13.29
CA GLN A 899 -12.97 -29.25 -13.47
C GLN A 899 -13.80 -28.04 -13.93
N ALA A 900 -13.46 -26.83 -13.48
CA ALA A 900 -14.09 -25.59 -13.91
C ALA A 900 -13.59 -25.09 -15.28
N GLY A 901 -12.63 -25.77 -15.90
CA GLY A 901 -12.06 -25.40 -17.21
C GLY A 901 -10.86 -24.45 -17.13
N LEU A 902 -10.31 -24.22 -15.94
CA LEU A 902 -9.14 -23.37 -15.71
C LEU A 902 -7.85 -24.20 -15.66
N TYR A 903 -6.78 -23.66 -16.24
CA TYR A 903 -5.41 -24.18 -16.06
C TYR A 903 -4.86 -23.79 -14.69
N ALA A 904 -3.93 -24.59 -14.17
CA ALA A 904 -3.19 -24.26 -12.95
C ALA A 904 -1.69 -24.14 -13.26
N ILE A 905 -1.04 -23.07 -12.80
CA ILE A 905 0.42 -22.98 -12.73
C ILE A 905 0.80 -23.18 -11.27
N LEU A 906 1.64 -24.17 -10.98
CA LEU A 906 2.23 -24.39 -9.67
C LEU A 906 3.64 -23.85 -9.65
N ASP A 907 3.90 -22.88 -8.80
CA ASP A 907 5.16 -22.16 -8.68
C ASP A 907 5.88 -22.52 -7.37
N LEU A 908 7.21 -22.72 -7.40
CA LEU A 908 8.00 -22.75 -6.17
C LEU A 908 8.35 -21.32 -5.77
N HIS A 909 7.62 -20.81 -4.79
CA HIS A 909 7.72 -19.41 -4.39
C HIS A 909 8.70 -19.22 -3.24
N TRP A 910 8.51 -19.94 -2.13
CA TRP A 910 9.34 -19.86 -0.93
C TRP A 910 10.04 -21.21 -0.64
N THR A 911 11.34 -21.14 -0.36
CA THR A 911 12.31 -22.24 -0.24
C THR A 911 13.42 -21.84 0.74
N ALA A 912 14.07 -22.79 1.42
CA ALA A 912 15.08 -22.47 2.43
C ALA A 912 16.16 -23.55 2.67
N PRO A 913 17.44 -23.14 2.74
CA PRO A 913 18.55 -24.07 2.90
C PRO A 913 18.66 -24.64 4.32
N GLY A 914 19.03 -25.91 4.42
CA GLY A 914 19.28 -26.60 5.67
C GLY A 914 18.06 -26.61 6.61
N SER A 915 18.26 -26.25 7.87
CA SER A 915 17.19 -26.27 8.88
C SER A 915 16.44 -24.94 9.03
N GLN A 916 16.51 -24.06 8.03
CA GLN A 916 15.82 -22.76 8.06
C GLN A 916 14.36 -22.92 7.61
N GLN A 917 13.46 -22.06 8.08
CA GLN A 917 12.09 -22.03 7.58
C GLN A 917 11.97 -21.14 6.34
N ALA A 918 11.32 -21.65 5.30
CA ALA A 918 10.92 -20.96 4.09
C ALA A 918 9.86 -19.87 4.40
N THR A 919 10.28 -18.75 4.98
CA THR A 919 9.43 -17.63 5.41
C THR A 919 9.49 -16.40 4.51
N GLN A 920 10.24 -16.49 3.42
CA GLN A 920 10.43 -15.43 2.43
C GLN A 920 11.03 -16.02 1.14
N GLN A 921 11.07 -15.22 0.08
CA GLN A 921 11.87 -15.55 -1.10
C GLN A 921 13.38 -15.51 -0.80
N VAL A 922 14.16 -16.28 -1.56
CA VAL A 922 15.63 -16.34 -1.50
C VAL A 922 16.24 -16.37 -2.92
N PRO A 923 17.52 -15.99 -3.14
CA PRO A 923 18.03 -15.68 -4.49
C PRO A 923 17.99 -16.80 -5.54
N MET A 924 17.98 -18.06 -5.11
CA MET A 924 17.87 -19.27 -5.92
C MET A 924 17.21 -20.37 -5.06
N PRO A 925 16.62 -21.42 -5.66
CA PRO A 925 16.23 -22.62 -4.92
C PRO A 925 17.43 -23.28 -4.25
N ASP A 926 17.24 -23.95 -3.12
CA ASP A 926 18.32 -24.67 -2.45
C ASP A 926 18.52 -26.10 -3.01
N GLN A 927 19.75 -26.59 -2.90
CA GLN A 927 20.16 -27.87 -3.48
C GLN A 927 19.75 -29.07 -2.61
N ASP A 928 19.42 -28.87 -1.34
CA ASP A 928 19.07 -29.93 -0.38
C ASP A 928 17.58 -30.31 -0.37
N HIS A 929 16.66 -29.36 -0.60
CA HIS A 929 15.22 -29.62 -0.57
C HIS A 929 14.52 -29.47 -1.92
N SER A 930 14.85 -28.45 -2.72
CA SER A 930 14.07 -28.11 -3.92
C SER A 930 14.00 -29.21 -5.00
N PRO A 931 15.05 -30.02 -5.24
CA PRO A 931 14.95 -31.21 -6.10
C PRO A 931 13.94 -32.25 -5.58
N THR A 932 13.84 -32.41 -4.27
CA THR A 932 12.90 -33.32 -3.61
C THR A 932 11.47 -32.78 -3.68
N PHE A 933 11.29 -31.48 -3.44
CA PHE A 933 10.03 -30.78 -3.65
C PHE A 933 9.50 -31.01 -5.08
N TRP A 934 10.31 -30.70 -6.09
CA TRP A 934 9.92 -30.86 -7.49
C TRP A 934 9.62 -32.30 -7.88
N SER A 935 10.39 -33.26 -7.35
CA SER A 935 10.08 -34.69 -7.54
C SER A 935 8.73 -35.09 -6.92
N GLN A 936 8.32 -34.53 -5.78
CA GLN A 936 7.02 -34.83 -5.17
C GLN A 936 5.85 -34.13 -5.86
N VAL A 937 6.00 -32.86 -6.25
CA VAL A 937 5.00 -32.10 -7.01
C VAL A 937 4.79 -32.76 -8.38
N ALA A 938 5.86 -33.09 -9.10
CA ALA A 938 5.77 -33.77 -10.39
C ALA A 938 5.14 -35.17 -10.27
N ASN A 939 5.48 -35.96 -9.24
CA ASN A 939 4.81 -37.24 -9.00
C ASN A 939 3.31 -37.10 -8.67
N THR A 940 2.90 -35.96 -8.08
CA THR A 940 1.49 -35.67 -7.78
C THR A 940 0.68 -35.31 -9.02
N PHE A 941 1.25 -34.50 -9.93
CA PHE A 941 0.50 -33.91 -11.06
C PHE A 941 0.85 -34.49 -12.44
N LYS A 942 1.78 -35.45 -12.53
CA LYS A 942 2.08 -36.15 -13.79
C LYS A 942 0.84 -36.82 -14.37
N GLY A 943 0.68 -36.70 -15.69
CA GLY A 943 -0.52 -37.17 -16.41
C GLY A 943 -1.65 -36.15 -16.44
N ASN A 944 -1.63 -35.11 -15.60
CA ASN A 944 -2.52 -33.96 -15.70
C ASN A 944 -1.80 -32.77 -16.36
N ASN A 945 -1.72 -32.77 -17.69
CA ASN A 945 -1.09 -31.70 -18.46
C ASN A 945 -1.95 -30.43 -18.58
N ALA A 946 -3.05 -30.30 -17.82
CA ALA A 946 -3.69 -29.00 -17.55
C ALA A 946 -3.03 -28.26 -16.37
N VAL A 947 -1.97 -28.83 -15.79
CA VAL A 947 -1.08 -28.22 -14.79
C VAL A 947 0.28 -27.93 -15.43
N LEU A 948 0.74 -26.69 -15.29
CA LEU A 948 2.10 -26.26 -15.62
C LEU A 948 2.92 -26.17 -14.33
N LEU A 949 4.23 -26.40 -14.43
CA LEU A 949 5.15 -26.41 -13.30
C LEU A 949 6.21 -25.32 -13.51
N GLU A 950 6.15 -24.25 -12.72
CA GLU A 950 7.09 -23.12 -12.76
C GLU A 950 8.18 -23.33 -11.73
N LEU A 951 9.42 -23.56 -12.17
CA LEU A 951 10.42 -24.18 -11.30
C LEU A 951 10.92 -23.29 -10.16
N PHE A 952 10.85 -21.96 -10.33
CA PHE A 952 11.09 -21.00 -9.28
C PHE A 952 10.52 -19.64 -9.67
N ASN A 953 9.93 -18.94 -8.70
CA ASN A 953 9.28 -17.65 -8.87
C ASN A 953 10.22 -16.61 -9.48
N GLU A 954 11.24 -16.19 -8.72
CA GLU A 954 12.07 -15.04 -9.05
C GLU A 954 13.54 -15.37 -8.77
N PRO A 955 14.32 -15.80 -9.77
CA PRO A 955 15.77 -15.90 -9.65
C PRO A 955 16.47 -14.52 -9.61
N TRP A 956 17.36 -14.29 -8.64
CA TRP A 956 18.26 -13.12 -8.64
C TRP A 956 19.73 -13.40 -8.22
N PRO A 957 20.39 -14.46 -8.73
CA PRO A 957 21.80 -14.73 -8.44
C PRO A 957 22.73 -13.59 -8.87
N ASP A 958 23.98 -13.61 -8.38
CA ASP A 958 25.01 -12.60 -8.62
C ASP A 958 24.58 -11.16 -8.26
N ASN A 959 23.82 -11.02 -7.17
CA ASN A 959 23.29 -9.75 -6.70
C ASN A 959 22.52 -8.99 -7.79
N GLN A 960 21.58 -9.68 -8.46
CA GLN A 960 20.70 -9.10 -9.49
C GLN A 960 21.36 -8.69 -10.81
N GLN A 961 22.59 -9.11 -11.11
CA GLN A 961 23.26 -8.69 -12.34
C GLN A 961 22.82 -9.51 -13.55
N ASN A 962 22.69 -8.88 -14.73
CA ASN A 962 22.56 -9.61 -16.00
C ASN A 962 23.95 -10.07 -16.48
N SER A 963 24.56 -11.02 -15.76
CA SER A 963 25.93 -11.48 -16.00
C SER A 963 25.98 -12.95 -16.44
N THR A 964 27.08 -13.33 -17.10
CA THR A 964 27.42 -14.73 -17.37
C THR A 964 27.40 -15.58 -16.08
N ALA A 965 27.82 -15.01 -14.95
CA ALA A 965 27.81 -15.71 -13.66
C ALA A 965 26.38 -15.94 -13.14
N ALA A 966 25.50 -14.93 -13.26
CA ALA A 966 24.09 -15.04 -12.90
C ALA A 966 23.39 -16.14 -13.71
N TRP A 967 23.55 -16.12 -15.04
CA TRP A 967 22.90 -17.09 -15.93
C TRP A 967 23.50 -18.50 -15.86
N THR A 968 24.81 -18.61 -15.58
CA THR A 968 25.43 -19.92 -15.27
C THR A 968 24.87 -20.49 -13.98
N CYS A 969 24.77 -19.67 -12.91
CA CYS A 969 24.13 -20.08 -11.66
C CYS A 969 22.66 -20.49 -11.87
N TRP A 970 21.91 -19.68 -12.62
CA TRP A 970 20.51 -19.95 -12.95
C TRP A 970 20.32 -21.33 -13.60
N ARG A 971 21.16 -21.68 -14.58
CA ARG A 971 21.08 -23.00 -15.25
C ARG A 971 21.58 -24.14 -14.37
N ASP A 972 22.77 -24.00 -13.79
CA ASP A 972 23.57 -25.11 -13.24
C ASP A 972 23.53 -25.21 -11.70
N GLY A 973 23.31 -24.10 -11.00
CA GLY A 973 23.33 -24.02 -9.54
C GLY A 973 24.74 -24.11 -8.94
N GLY A 974 24.83 -24.73 -7.75
CA GLY A 974 26.06 -24.91 -6.98
C GLY A 974 26.44 -23.67 -6.16
N SER A 975 27.75 -23.43 -6.02
CA SER A 975 28.29 -22.26 -5.32
C SER A 975 28.21 -21.00 -6.19
N CYS A 976 27.18 -20.18 -5.98
CA CYS A 976 26.94 -18.99 -6.77
C CYS A 976 27.33 -17.67 -6.06
N SER A 977 27.76 -16.68 -6.84
CA SER A 977 27.84 -15.29 -6.37
C SER A 977 26.46 -14.80 -5.90
N GLY A 978 26.41 -14.04 -4.81
CA GLY A 978 25.16 -13.55 -4.22
C GLY A 978 24.28 -14.61 -3.53
N VAL A 979 24.67 -15.89 -3.51
CA VAL A 979 23.91 -16.98 -2.86
C VAL A 979 24.69 -17.56 -1.69
N GLY A 980 24.10 -17.54 -0.49
CA GLY A 980 24.75 -17.97 0.75
C GLY A 980 24.78 -19.48 1.01
N TYR A 981 24.32 -20.29 0.07
CA TYR A 981 24.11 -21.73 0.17
C TYR A 981 24.32 -22.39 -1.21
N GLN A 982 24.25 -23.72 -1.29
CA GLN A 982 24.29 -24.42 -2.58
C GLN A 982 22.96 -24.25 -3.30
N ALA A 983 22.96 -23.61 -4.47
CA ALA A 983 21.76 -23.43 -5.28
C ALA A 983 21.42 -24.69 -6.09
N ALA A 984 20.13 -25.02 -6.24
CA ALA A 984 19.67 -25.89 -7.32
C ALA A 984 19.43 -25.07 -8.58
N GLY A 985 20.18 -25.36 -9.64
CA GLY A 985 19.95 -24.77 -10.96
C GLY A 985 18.67 -25.29 -11.61
N MET A 986 18.14 -24.53 -12.57
CA MET A 986 16.95 -24.89 -13.37
C MET A 986 17.09 -26.26 -14.03
N GLN A 987 18.29 -26.65 -14.48
CA GLN A 987 18.52 -27.98 -15.04
C GLN A 987 18.33 -29.10 -13.99
N THR A 988 18.78 -28.90 -12.75
CA THR A 988 18.63 -29.87 -11.65
C THR A 988 17.16 -30.07 -11.29
N MET A 989 16.40 -28.99 -11.20
CA MET A 989 14.95 -29.06 -10.93
C MET A 989 14.19 -29.67 -12.10
N LEU A 990 14.50 -29.30 -13.35
CA LEU A 990 13.91 -29.90 -14.55
C LEU A 990 14.19 -31.41 -14.63
N ASN A 991 15.42 -31.83 -14.33
CA ASN A 991 15.77 -33.25 -14.23
C ASN A 991 14.94 -33.96 -13.16
N SER A 992 14.72 -33.31 -12.01
CA SER A 992 13.91 -33.83 -10.90
C SER A 992 12.44 -34.00 -11.29
N VAL A 993 11.88 -33.08 -12.08
CA VAL A 993 10.54 -33.21 -12.67
C VAL A 993 10.51 -34.38 -13.68
N ARG A 994 11.40 -34.38 -14.68
CA ARG A 994 11.38 -35.35 -15.79
C ARG A 994 11.69 -36.77 -15.34
N ALA A 995 12.52 -36.97 -14.32
CA ALA A 995 12.81 -38.28 -13.73
C ALA A 995 11.57 -39.00 -13.17
N THR A 996 10.49 -38.28 -12.85
CA THR A 996 9.22 -38.87 -12.41
C THR A 996 8.36 -39.44 -13.54
N GLY A 997 8.71 -39.14 -14.80
CA GLY A 997 7.87 -39.36 -15.98
C GLY A 997 6.85 -38.24 -16.25
N ALA A 998 6.93 -37.09 -15.56
CA ALA A 998 6.03 -35.96 -15.77
C ALA A 998 6.22 -35.31 -17.15
N THR A 999 5.14 -35.27 -17.93
CA THR A 999 5.10 -34.66 -19.28
C THR A 999 4.56 -33.23 -19.30
N ASN A 1000 4.22 -32.67 -18.12
CA ASN A 1000 3.73 -31.30 -17.95
C ASN A 1000 4.63 -30.25 -18.64
N VAL A 1001 4.03 -29.15 -19.10
CA VAL A 1001 4.79 -27.97 -19.52
C VAL A 1001 5.53 -27.43 -18.30
N VAL A 1002 6.82 -27.13 -18.47
CA VAL A 1002 7.66 -26.56 -17.41
C VAL A 1002 7.98 -25.12 -17.77
N VAL A 1003 7.70 -24.20 -16.84
CA VAL A 1003 7.98 -22.76 -16.97
C VAL A 1003 9.29 -22.47 -16.25
N LEU A 1004 10.17 -21.72 -16.90
CA LEU A 1004 11.48 -21.33 -16.38
C LEU A 1004 11.57 -19.81 -16.36
N THR A 1005 11.39 -19.22 -15.18
CA THR A 1005 11.38 -17.76 -15.02
C THR A 1005 12.80 -17.18 -15.10
N GLY A 1006 12.94 -16.00 -15.70
CA GLY A 1006 14.22 -15.35 -15.99
C GLY A 1006 15.03 -14.89 -14.76
N THR A 1007 16.13 -14.16 -14.97
CA THR A 1007 16.90 -13.56 -13.86
C THR A 1007 16.40 -12.15 -13.49
N GLN A 1008 16.99 -11.50 -12.48
CA GLN A 1008 16.64 -10.15 -12.01
C GLN A 1008 15.19 -10.05 -11.52
N TRP A 1009 14.82 -10.84 -10.50
CA TRP A 1009 13.43 -11.09 -10.07
C TRP A 1009 12.52 -11.43 -11.25
N GLY A 1010 12.96 -12.39 -12.07
CA GLY A 1010 12.20 -12.79 -13.25
C GLY A 1010 12.04 -11.72 -14.34
N ASN A 1011 12.58 -10.49 -14.21
CA ASN A 1011 12.39 -9.41 -15.19
C ASN A 1011 13.35 -9.48 -16.40
N ASN A 1012 14.34 -10.37 -16.39
CA ASN A 1012 15.31 -10.50 -17.48
C ASN A 1012 15.26 -11.88 -18.16
N VAL A 1013 14.94 -11.87 -19.45
CA VAL A 1013 14.89 -13.07 -20.30
C VAL A 1013 15.87 -13.02 -21.48
N SER A 1014 16.69 -11.98 -21.57
CA SER A 1014 17.59 -11.70 -22.71
C SER A 1014 18.57 -12.84 -23.06
N GLN A 1015 19.02 -13.60 -22.06
CA GLN A 1015 19.96 -14.72 -22.25
C GLN A 1015 19.30 -16.10 -22.14
N TRP A 1016 17.96 -16.17 -21.97
CA TRP A 1016 17.24 -17.42 -21.66
C TRP A 1016 17.50 -18.50 -22.71
N LEU A 1017 17.58 -18.16 -24.01
CA LEU A 1017 17.91 -19.10 -25.08
C LEU A 1017 19.34 -19.65 -24.99
N ALA A 1018 20.31 -18.84 -24.58
CA ALA A 1018 21.71 -19.24 -24.47
C ALA A 1018 21.98 -20.18 -23.29
N TYR A 1019 21.18 -20.06 -22.22
CA TYR A 1019 21.28 -20.87 -21.01
C TYR A 1019 20.15 -21.89 -20.84
N LYS A 1020 19.26 -22.02 -21.84
CA LYS A 1020 18.09 -22.90 -21.84
C LYS A 1020 18.44 -24.31 -21.35
N PRO A 1021 17.85 -24.80 -20.24
CA PRO A 1021 17.98 -26.18 -19.82
C PRO A 1021 17.53 -27.17 -20.89
N ASN A 1022 18.25 -28.27 -21.01
CA ASN A 1022 17.93 -29.35 -21.93
C ASN A 1022 16.75 -30.17 -21.40
N ASP A 1023 15.57 -29.98 -22.01
CA ASP A 1023 14.39 -30.82 -21.78
C ASP A 1023 14.29 -31.89 -22.88
N PRO A 1024 14.37 -33.20 -22.57
CA PRO A 1024 14.17 -34.26 -23.57
C PRO A 1024 12.79 -34.23 -24.24
N LEU A 1025 11.80 -33.56 -23.66
CA LEU A 1025 10.47 -33.38 -24.27
C LEU A 1025 10.33 -32.09 -25.10
N ASN A 1026 11.31 -31.18 -25.06
CA ASN A 1026 11.21 -29.81 -25.58
C ASN A 1026 9.94 -29.05 -25.12
N ASN A 1027 9.42 -29.37 -23.93
CA ASN A 1027 8.12 -28.90 -23.43
C ASN A 1027 8.31 -27.77 -22.39
N LEU A 1028 9.08 -26.75 -22.78
CA LEU A 1028 9.49 -25.62 -21.94
C LEU A 1028 8.87 -24.29 -22.40
N ALA A 1029 8.47 -23.46 -21.43
CA ALA A 1029 8.09 -22.06 -21.62
C ALA A 1029 8.98 -21.13 -20.78
N ALA A 1030 9.12 -19.87 -21.20
CA ALA A 1030 9.85 -18.85 -20.45
C ALA A 1030 8.87 -18.08 -19.55
N GLY A 1031 9.21 -17.96 -18.26
CA GLY A 1031 8.51 -17.09 -17.31
C GLY A 1031 9.16 -15.70 -17.27
N TRP A 1032 8.36 -14.65 -17.07
CA TRP A 1032 8.84 -13.26 -17.10
C TRP A 1032 7.97 -12.36 -16.22
N HIS A 1033 8.57 -11.48 -15.42
CA HIS A 1033 7.84 -10.61 -14.48
C HIS A 1033 7.94 -9.15 -14.91
N LEU A 1034 6.79 -8.48 -15.09
CA LEU A 1034 6.69 -7.14 -15.67
C LEU A 1034 5.94 -6.16 -14.76
N TYR A 1035 6.70 -5.36 -14.02
CA TYR A 1035 6.17 -4.27 -13.19
C TYR A 1035 6.66 -2.89 -13.64
N ASN A 1036 5.90 -1.84 -13.31
CA ASN A 1036 6.25 -0.46 -13.66
C ASN A 1036 7.56 0.05 -12.99
N PHE A 1037 7.96 -0.55 -11.87
CA PHE A 1037 9.20 -0.26 -11.15
C PHE A 1037 10.39 -1.14 -11.58
N ASN A 1038 10.22 -2.04 -12.54
CA ASN A 1038 11.30 -2.92 -13.01
C ASN A 1038 12.27 -2.21 -13.97
N ILE A 1039 13.48 -2.77 -14.08
CA ILE A 1039 14.54 -2.33 -15.02
C ILE A 1039 14.02 -2.39 -16.48
N CYS A 1040 13.32 -3.47 -16.83
CA CYS A 1040 12.60 -3.62 -18.08
C CYS A 1040 11.10 -3.38 -17.84
N SER A 1041 10.63 -2.18 -18.20
CA SER A 1041 9.28 -1.68 -17.92
C SER A 1041 8.66 -0.91 -19.10
N SER A 1042 9.26 -0.97 -20.30
CA SER A 1042 8.80 -0.30 -21.52
C SER A 1042 8.72 -1.27 -22.69
N SER A 1043 7.82 -1.01 -23.65
CA SER A 1043 7.69 -1.80 -24.88
C SER A 1043 8.99 -1.92 -25.68
N SER A 1044 9.84 -0.89 -25.69
CA SER A 1044 11.16 -0.95 -26.34
C SER A 1044 12.14 -1.89 -25.64
N CYS A 1045 12.10 -1.98 -24.31
CA CYS A 1045 12.85 -3.01 -23.57
C CYS A 1045 12.22 -4.39 -23.78
N TYR A 1046 10.88 -4.47 -23.88
CA TYR A 1046 10.21 -5.74 -24.09
C TYR A 1046 10.57 -6.35 -25.45
N ASP A 1047 10.56 -5.55 -26.52
CA ASP A 1047 10.98 -5.98 -27.86
C ASP A 1047 12.47 -6.39 -27.90
N SER A 1048 13.35 -5.72 -27.13
CA SER A 1048 14.78 -6.07 -27.11
C SER A 1048 15.10 -7.33 -26.31
N GLN A 1049 14.39 -7.59 -25.20
CA GLN A 1049 14.60 -8.79 -24.39
C GLN A 1049 13.84 -10.02 -24.90
N ALA A 1050 12.58 -9.87 -25.27
CA ALA A 1050 11.72 -10.98 -25.68
C ALA A 1050 11.78 -11.28 -27.18
N GLY A 1051 12.24 -10.34 -28.02
CA GLY A 1051 12.05 -10.41 -29.49
C GLY A 1051 12.57 -11.68 -30.17
N THR A 1052 13.74 -12.20 -29.77
CA THR A 1052 14.30 -13.45 -30.33
C THR A 1052 13.80 -14.71 -29.61
N LEU A 1053 13.36 -14.57 -28.36
CA LEU A 1053 12.82 -15.61 -27.49
C LEU A 1053 11.40 -16.02 -27.91
N ALA A 1054 10.52 -15.03 -28.12
CA ALA A 1054 9.13 -15.17 -28.52
C ALA A 1054 8.95 -15.84 -29.90
N ALA A 1055 10.02 -15.98 -30.69
CA ALA A 1055 10.00 -16.74 -31.94
C ALA A 1055 10.22 -18.25 -31.75
N GLN A 1056 10.67 -18.69 -30.56
CA GLN A 1056 11.21 -20.04 -30.34
C GLN A 1056 10.56 -20.80 -29.17
N VAL A 1057 10.11 -20.11 -28.13
CA VAL A 1057 9.40 -20.70 -26.97
C VAL A 1057 8.23 -19.81 -26.55
N PRO A 1058 7.18 -20.35 -25.92
CA PRO A 1058 6.09 -19.53 -25.41
C PRO A 1058 6.58 -18.67 -24.25
N ILE A 1059 6.14 -17.42 -24.20
CA ILE A 1059 6.37 -16.51 -23.07
C ILE A 1059 5.10 -16.42 -22.23
N LEU A 1060 5.28 -16.60 -20.93
CA LEU A 1060 4.25 -16.42 -19.90
C LEU A 1060 4.75 -15.30 -18.99
N VAL A 1061 4.06 -14.16 -19.01
CA VAL A 1061 4.23 -13.10 -18.02
C VAL A 1061 3.52 -13.53 -16.74
N THR A 1062 4.20 -14.36 -15.97
CA THR A 1062 3.70 -15.05 -14.77
C THR A 1062 3.37 -14.07 -13.64
N GLU A 1063 3.93 -12.87 -13.67
CA GLU A 1063 3.48 -11.74 -12.87
C GLU A 1063 3.51 -10.42 -13.64
N THR A 1064 2.47 -9.60 -13.46
CA THR A 1064 2.48 -8.20 -13.87
C THR A 1064 1.64 -7.33 -12.94
N GLY A 1065 2.00 -6.05 -12.81
CA GLY A 1065 1.29 -5.08 -11.99
C GLY A 1065 1.92 -3.70 -12.01
N ALA A 1066 1.32 -2.78 -11.27
CA ALA A 1066 1.85 -1.46 -11.02
C ALA A 1066 1.60 -1.05 -9.57
N ASP A 1067 2.55 -0.33 -8.97
CA ASP A 1067 2.38 0.31 -7.65
C ASP A 1067 1.51 1.58 -7.70
N SER A 1068 1.19 2.08 -8.91
CA SER A 1068 0.28 3.19 -9.14
C SER A 1068 -1.18 2.76 -9.34
N CYS A 1069 -2.10 3.70 -9.14
CA CYS A 1069 -3.54 3.49 -9.39
C CYS A 1069 -3.99 3.96 -10.79
N ASP A 1070 -3.06 4.29 -11.69
CA ASP A 1070 -3.38 4.60 -13.07
C ASP A 1070 -3.38 3.34 -13.95
N ASN A 1071 -3.87 3.48 -15.17
CA ASN A 1071 -3.94 2.41 -16.16
C ASN A 1071 -2.79 2.44 -17.18
N ALA A 1072 -1.89 3.44 -17.16
CA ALA A 1072 -0.97 3.68 -18.25
C ALA A 1072 0.06 2.55 -18.46
N PHE A 1073 0.62 2.02 -17.37
CA PHE A 1073 1.50 0.85 -17.44
C PHE A 1073 0.71 -0.42 -17.82
N ASN A 1074 -0.40 -0.66 -17.11
CA ASN A 1074 -1.20 -1.89 -17.23
C ASN A 1074 -1.79 -2.04 -18.65
N ASP A 1075 -2.35 -0.98 -19.22
CA ASP A 1075 -2.89 -0.98 -20.58
C ASP A 1075 -1.77 -1.14 -21.62
N MET A 1076 -0.60 -0.51 -21.40
CA MET A 1076 0.57 -0.63 -22.28
C MET A 1076 1.09 -2.07 -22.32
N VAL A 1077 1.30 -2.70 -21.17
CA VAL A 1077 1.85 -4.06 -21.09
C VAL A 1077 0.87 -5.09 -21.61
N MET A 1078 -0.42 -5.02 -21.23
CA MET A 1078 -1.44 -5.95 -21.75
C MET A 1078 -1.62 -5.80 -23.26
N THR A 1079 -1.73 -4.57 -23.79
CA THR A 1079 -1.85 -4.34 -25.24
C THR A 1079 -0.63 -4.84 -26.01
N TRP A 1080 0.58 -4.69 -25.47
CA TRP A 1080 1.80 -5.23 -26.07
C TRP A 1080 1.77 -6.76 -26.11
N LEU A 1081 1.37 -7.42 -25.00
CA LEU A 1081 1.28 -8.88 -24.88
C LEU A 1081 0.20 -9.49 -25.78
N ASP A 1082 -1.00 -8.92 -25.82
CA ASP A 1082 -2.07 -9.34 -26.75
C ASP A 1082 -1.60 -9.24 -28.20
N GLY A 1083 -0.84 -8.19 -28.54
CA GLY A 1083 -0.25 -7.97 -29.86
C GLY A 1083 0.78 -9.03 -30.27
N LYS A 1084 1.38 -9.75 -29.32
CA LYS A 1084 2.24 -10.92 -29.55
C LYS A 1084 1.48 -12.24 -29.46
N GLY A 1085 0.37 -12.27 -28.72
CA GLY A 1085 -0.33 -13.49 -28.31
C GLY A 1085 0.34 -14.20 -27.14
N ASP A 1086 1.06 -13.44 -26.29
CA ASP A 1086 1.75 -13.95 -25.10
C ASP A 1086 0.81 -14.01 -23.89
N SER A 1087 1.09 -14.93 -22.97
CA SER A 1087 0.23 -15.20 -21.80
C SER A 1087 0.56 -14.26 -20.64
N TYR A 1088 -0.41 -13.90 -19.78
CA TYR A 1088 -0.16 -13.03 -18.63
C TYR A 1088 -1.10 -13.20 -17.42
N PHE A 1089 -0.56 -12.86 -16.26
CA PHE A 1089 -1.14 -13.08 -14.94
C PHE A 1089 -0.94 -11.85 -14.04
N PRO A 1090 -1.90 -10.90 -13.99
CA PRO A 1090 -1.90 -9.86 -12.97
C PRO A 1090 -1.75 -10.41 -11.55
N TRP A 1091 -0.93 -9.71 -10.78
CA TRP A 1091 -0.82 -9.84 -9.33
C TRP A 1091 -1.82 -8.89 -8.67
N SER A 1092 -2.73 -9.31 -7.78
CA SER A 1092 -3.13 -10.68 -7.43
C SER A 1092 -4.62 -10.79 -7.06
N TRP A 1093 -5.20 -11.99 -7.21
CA TRP A 1093 -6.57 -12.34 -6.81
C TRP A 1093 -6.70 -12.56 -5.31
N ASN A 1094 -6.37 -11.52 -4.55
CA ASN A 1094 -6.53 -11.47 -3.10
C ASN A 1094 -7.44 -10.30 -2.72
N ALA A 1095 -8.22 -10.46 -1.65
CA ALA A 1095 -9.17 -9.45 -1.18
C ALA A 1095 -8.45 -8.33 -0.42
N GLY A 1096 -8.54 -7.09 -0.91
CA GLY A 1096 -7.87 -5.92 -0.32
C GLY A 1096 -8.50 -4.59 -0.72
N SER A 1097 -7.86 -3.48 -0.30
CA SER A 1097 -8.43 -2.14 -0.34
C SER A 1097 -7.77 -1.16 -1.32
N GLY A 1098 -6.79 -1.57 -2.13
CA GLY A 1098 -6.20 -0.68 -3.14
C GLY A 1098 -4.90 -1.15 -3.79
N CYS A 1099 -4.33 -0.26 -4.61
CA CYS A 1099 -3.23 -0.53 -5.56
C CYS A 1099 -1.90 -0.83 -4.86
N GLY A 1100 -1.63 -0.24 -3.69
CA GLY A 1100 -0.39 -0.50 -2.93
C GLY A 1100 -0.26 -1.93 -2.39
N GLY A 1101 -1.35 -2.70 -2.36
CA GLY A 1101 -1.32 -4.15 -2.12
C GLY A 1101 -1.60 -4.98 -3.38
N MET A 1102 -1.72 -4.33 -4.54
CA MET A 1102 -2.04 -4.93 -5.85
C MET A 1102 -3.25 -5.89 -5.85
N ALA A 1103 -4.18 -5.70 -4.91
CA ALA A 1103 -5.36 -6.54 -4.76
C ALA A 1103 -6.32 -6.32 -5.93
N LEU A 1104 -6.60 -7.34 -6.74
CA LEU A 1104 -7.55 -7.28 -7.85
C LEU A 1104 -9.00 -7.15 -7.35
N ILE A 1105 -9.32 -7.76 -6.21
CA ILE A 1105 -10.70 -7.84 -5.69
C ILE A 1105 -10.80 -7.29 -4.26
N SER A 1106 -12.02 -6.94 -3.85
CA SER A 1106 -12.36 -6.62 -2.45
C SER A 1106 -13.10 -7.77 -1.75
N ASP A 1107 -13.61 -8.76 -2.48
CA ASP A 1107 -14.25 -9.96 -1.95
C ASP A 1107 -14.08 -11.17 -2.89
N TYR A 1108 -13.83 -12.35 -2.31
CA TYR A 1108 -13.52 -13.59 -3.03
C TYR A 1108 -14.72 -14.25 -3.73
N ASN A 1109 -15.95 -13.98 -3.28
CA ASN A 1109 -17.16 -14.66 -3.72
C ASN A 1109 -17.96 -13.82 -4.71
N SER A 1110 -17.95 -12.49 -4.58
CA SER A 1110 -18.58 -11.58 -5.54
C SER A 1110 -17.66 -11.22 -6.71
N ALA A 1111 -16.35 -11.47 -6.59
CA ALA A 1111 -15.33 -10.98 -7.51
C ALA A 1111 -15.42 -9.47 -7.77
N THR A 1112 -15.81 -8.70 -6.73
CA THR A 1112 -15.93 -7.24 -6.82
C THR A 1112 -14.54 -6.64 -7.04
N PRO A 1113 -14.27 -6.00 -8.20
CA PRO A 1113 -12.97 -5.41 -8.48
C PRO A 1113 -12.65 -4.27 -7.51
N THR A 1114 -11.38 -4.13 -7.14
CA THR A 1114 -10.84 -2.85 -6.64
C THR A 1114 -10.67 -1.88 -7.81
N THR A 1115 -10.28 -0.62 -7.54
CA THR A 1115 -9.87 0.32 -8.61
C THR A 1115 -8.76 -0.25 -9.49
N TYR A 1116 -7.77 -0.93 -8.89
CA TYR A 1116 -6.66 -1.58 -9.58
C TYR A 1116 -7.16 -2.76 -10.43
N GLY A 1117 -7.93 -3.67 -9.85
CA GLY A 1117 -8.47 -4.81 -10.58
C GLY A 1117 -9.52 -4.47 -11.63
N GLN A 1118 -10.19 -3.33 -11.54
CA GLN A 1118 -11.13 -2.87 -12.57
C GLN A 1118 -10.44 -2.61 -13.91
N VAL A 1119 -9.14 -2.25 -13.93
CA VAL A 1119 -8.35 -2.12 -15.17
C VAL A 1119 -8.27 -3.48 -15.88
N TYR A 1120 -7.67 -4.48 -15.21
CA TYR A 1120 -7.57 -5.86 -15.71
C TYR A 1120 -8.91 -6.49 -16.05
N ARG A 1121 -9.94 -6.29 -15.22
CA ARG A 1121 -11.29 -6.78 -15.48
C ARG A 1121 -11.88 -6.20 -16.75
N THR A 1122 -11.70 -4.91 -17.00
CA THR A 1122 -12.20 -4.25 -18.23
C THR A 1122 -11.51 -4.86 -19.45
N HIS A 1123 -10.20 -5.05 -19.36
CA HIS A 1123 -9.38 -5.61 -20.42
C HIS A 1123 -9.73 -7.08 -20.73
N PHE A 1124 -9.82 -7.94 -19.72
CA PHE A 1124 -10.23 -9.33 -19.86
C PHE A 1124 -11.65 -9.49 -20.39
N LEU A 1125 -12.58 -8.59 -20.05
CA LEU A 1125 -13.95 -8.63 -20.57
C LEU A 1125 -14.06 -8.20 -22.03
N ALA A 1126 -13.12 -7.42 -22.54
CA ALA A 1126 -13.04 -7.03 -23.96
C ALA A 1126 -12.51 -8.14 -24.87
N HIS A 1127 -11.74 -9.09 -24.31
CA HIS A 1127 -11.17 -10.25 -24.98
C HIS A 1127 -11.94 -11.56 -24.68
#